data_AF-C9RDG0-F1
#
_entry.id   AF-C9RDG0-F1
#
_cell.length_a   1.000
_cell.length_b   1.000
_cell.length_c   1.000
_cell.angle_alpha   90.00
_cell.angle_beta   90.00
_cell.angle_gamma   90.00
#
_symmetry.space_group_name_H-M   'P 1'
#
loop_
_entity.id
_entity.type
_entity.pdbx_description
1 polymer ?
#
loop_
_entity_poly.entity_id
_entity_poly.type
_entity_poly.pdbx_seq_one_letter_code
_entity_poly.pdbx_strand_id
1 'polypeptide(L)'
;MIKARKRWLSVLLTVAMLAALLVPLAQPAQAACTYSMTYIQKVKAGGTYDIGTLVVTVDPVSAEASVGRYVVLSLPGSPSGYELFPGLSENEIAAKITGTNYFNTANGATFKVERLSAREVRLWVGSIATAGIAPGDDSRILIPLRITVPSGVSGDIILTVSAPSTSAFLNGSLVIARADANLPDWVFAVYMAADNDLSRFALADLREMLSVPGLGGNVVVVLLDLPGSENDGVYLVQRGTLQPVPGWPQGQELNTGDPSLLAAFLDFVRNKFPAGRYALILWDHGAGWRKLQPRGVCFDDLSRDFLMVPELRQALVRARVPLDLVGFDACFMGMVEVAYELEGLASVMVASEEGEPGDGWPYDKILTWLVANASTADGKALGRAIVSAYTQAYQGYGALTMSAIDLGCIKDVREKTDSLAVALLRNFDSDKTQISQAVQNARSYHREEFRDLYDYASLLTSYCSSSVEIRAAAQDLQKSIERAVLANGTTQYDDRSRGLSIWLPPESQAYLELLSYYGVDFASMFNWYSNLRFAKESRWGHFIKKWILDESTPIATAFGVESTDPADGATDVPVDKTITLTYNTPVRPGPAYGKIALLDASGRKVSIRKKLAGTVFTIDPVKNLSYGTTYTLVLPAGAVKDGAGNLSEEFVLSFTTEPPDVTPPAVVETDPPAGGVVDSLKPVLKVRFSEQVYTGRNYSRIAIYDESGRRVAVSKRISGDLLEVRPVGALKPGMAYRLYLPAGAVKDKAGNLSEEFELVFVAPGP
;
A
#
# COMPACT_ATOMS: atom_id res chain seq x y z
N MET A 1 59.27 -56.82 -27.33
CA MET A 1 58.03 -56.89 -26.50
C MET A 1 57.84 -55.71 -25.56
N ILE A 2 58.85 -55.26 -24.80
CA ILE A 2 58.71 -54.15 -23.82
C ILE A 2 58.40 -52.78 -24.49
N LYS A 3 59.00 -52.48 -25.66
CA LYS A 3 58.68 -51.26 -26.45
C LYS A 3 57.24 -51.24 -26.99
N ALA A 4 56.69 -52.40 -27.34
CA ALA A 4 55.30 -52.50 -27.82
C ALA A 4 54.31 -52.30 -26.66
N ARG A 5 54.59 -52.84 -25.47
CA ARG A 5 53.78 -52.62 -24.26
C ARG A 5 53.76 -51.15 -23.83
N LYS A 6 54.88 -50.42 -23.92
CA LYS A 6 54.90 -48.98 -23.59
C LYS A 6 54.08 -48.11 -24.55
N ARG A 7 54.05 -48.44 -25.85
CA ARG A 7 53.21 -47.71 -26.83
C ARG A 7 51.73 -47.99 -26.64
N TRP A 8 51.34 -49.23 -26.32
CA TRP A 8 49.94 -49.55 -26.01
C TRP A 8 49.48 -48.93 -24.69
N LEU A 9 50.37 -48.83 -23.69
CA LEU A 9 50.04 -48.17 -22.43
C LEU A 9 49.84 -46.65 -22.59
N SER A 10 50.65 -45.99 -23.43
CA SER A 10 50.45 -44.55 -23.70
C SER A 10 49.15 -44.31 -24.48
N VAL A 11 48.84 -45.15 -25.48
CA VAL A 11 47.57 -45.05 -26.22
C VAL A 11 46.36 -45.30 -25.33
N LEU A 12 46.43 -46.29 -24.43
CA LEU A 12 45.37 -46.55 -23.44
C LEU A 12 45.21 -45.40 -22.44
N LEU A 13 46.31 -44.77 -22.00
CA LEU A 13 46.24 -43.59 -21.13
C LEU A 13 45.64 -42.37 -21.87
N THR A 14 46.01 -42.17 -23.13
CA THR A 14 45.47 -41.06 -23.93
C THR A 14 43.99 -41.27 -24.26
N VAL A 15 43.57 -42.51 -24.54
CA VAL A 15 42.15 -42.87 -24.74
C VAL A 15 41.36 -42.76 -23.42
N ALA A 16 41.95 -43.12 -22.27
CA ALA A 16 41.32 -42.94 -20.96
C ALA A 16 41.19 -41.45 -20.56
N MET A 17 42.18 -40.61 -20.89
CA MET A 17 42.09 -39.16 -20.68
C MET A 17 41.08 -38.49 -21.63
N LEU A 18 41.01 -38.92 -22.90
CA LEU A 18 39.99 -38.44 -23.84
C LEU A 18 38.58 -38.93 -23.47
N ALA A 19 38.45 -40.14 -22.93
CA ALA A 19 37.18 -40.63 -22.39
C ALA A 19 36.75 -39.87 -21.12
N ALA A 20 37.69 -39.50 -20.23
CA ALA A 20 37.41 -38.66 -19.07
C ALA A 20 37.03 -37.21 -19.43
N LEU A 21 37.47 -36.71 -20.59
CA LEU A 21 37.05 -35.42 -21.17
C LEU A 21 35.71 -35.49 -21.93
N LEU A 22 35.19 -36.70 -22.21
CA LEU A 22 33.94 -36.95 -22.93
C LEU A 22 32.83 -37.53 -22.05
N VAL A 23 33.09 -37.78 -20.76
CA VAL A 23 32.02 -37.93 -19.77
C VAL A 23 31.42 -36.53 -19.61
N PRO A 24 30.13 -36.30 -19.89
CA PRO A 24 29.50 -35.10 -19.40
C PRO A 24 29.67 -35.18 -17.89
N LEU A 25 30.50 -34.29 -17.34
CA LEU A 25 30.47 -33.95 -15.93
C LEU A 25 29.01 -33.60 -15.67
N ALA A 26 28.24 -34.57 -15.18
CA ALA A 26 27.04 -34.27 -14.44
C ALA A 26 27.58 -33.41 -13.30
N GLN A 27 27.44 -32.10 -13.45
CA GLN A 27 27.67 -31.18 -12.34
C GLN A 27 26.91 -31.80 -11.16
N PRO A 28 27.53 -31.92 -9.98
CA PRO A 28 26.77 -32.32 -8.80
C PRO A 28 25.55 -31.42 -8.76
N ALA A 29 24.34 -32.01 -8.68
CA ALA A 29 23.08 -31.29 -8.74
C ALA A 29 23.18 -30.04 -7.87
N GLN A 30 23.31 -28.89 -8.51
CA GLN A 30 23.49 -27.62 -7.82
C GLN A 30 22.23 -27.42 -6.98
N ALA A 31 22.40 -27.11 -5.69
CA ALA A 31 21.28 -26.88 -4.78
C ALA A 31 20.33 -25.87 -5.42
N ALA A 32 19.09 -26.28 -5.75
CA ALA A 32 18.18 -25.40 -6.49
C ALA A 32 17.75 -24.17 -5.67
N CYS A 33 17.92 -24.21 -4.32
CA CYS A 33 17.72 -23.06 -3.46
C CYS A 33 18.74 -23.01 -2.30
N THR A 34 19.13 -21.80 -1.89
CA THR A 34 19.88 -21.54 -0.65
C THR A 34 19.18 -20.50 0.21
N TYR A 35 19.33 -20.62 1.53
CA TYR A 35 18.69 -19.73 2.51
C TYR A 35 19.76 -18.98 3.30
N SER A 36 19.61 -17.67 3.46
CA SER A 36 20.52 -16.86 4.27
C SER A 36 19.76 -15.70 4.90
N MET A 37 20.25 -15.19 6.03
CA MET A 37 19.77 -13.92 6.57
C MET A 37 20.66 -12.78 6.07
N THR A 38 20.07 -11.60 5.86
CA THR A 38 20.85 -10.38 5.58
C THR A 38 21.80 -10.02 6.73
N TYR A 39 21.42 -10.31 7.97
CA TYR A 39 22.24 -10.27 9.17
C TYR A 39 21.59 -11.07 10.32
N ILE A 40 22.35 -11.41 11.36
CA ILE A 40 21.83 -12.12 12.54
C ILE A 40 21.70 -11.13 13.70
N GLN A 41 20.46 -10.79 14.08
CA GLN A 41 20.20 -9.90 15.21
C GLN A 41 20.36 -10.63 16.54
N LYS A 42 20.91 -9.95 17.55
CA LYS A 42 20.76 -10.35 18.95
C LYS A 42 19.47 -9.75 19.50
N VAL A 43 18.61 -10.56 20.08
CA VAL A 43 17.29 -10.17 20.60
C VAL A 43 17.17 -10.54 22.07
N LYS A 44 16.44 -9.74 22.83
CA LYS A 44 16.18 -10.07 24.23
C LYS A 44 15.04 -11.08 24.33
N ALA A 45 15.12 -12.01 25.28
CA ALA A 45 14.04 -12.95 25.53
C ALA A 45 12.79 -12.23 26.07
N GLY A 46 11.60 -12.68 25.68
CA GLY A 46 10.32 -12.11 26.14
C GLY A 46 9.79 -10.95 25.29
N GLY A 47 10.40 -10.66 24.14
CA GLY A 47 10.01 -9.55 23.25
C GLY A 47 9.62 -9.97 21.83
N THR A 48 9.10 -9.00 21.08
CA THR A 48 8.75 -9.12 19.65
C THR A 48 9.60 -8.19 18.81
N TYR A 49 10.23 -8.74 17.76
CA TYR A 49 11.28 -8.07 16.99
C TYR A 49 11.14 -8.33 15.49
N ASP A 50 11.46 -7.32 14.70
CA ASP A 50 11.71 -7.44 13.25
C ASP A 50 13.21 -7.71 13.04
N ILE A 51 13.57 -8.96 12.71
CA ILE A 51 14.94 -9.50 12.83
C ILE A 51 15.72 -9.54 11.51
N GLY A 52 15.31 -8.72 10.55
CA GLY A 52 15.90 -8.64 9.22
C GLY A 52 15.19 -9.50 8.18
N THR A 53 15.90 -9.85 7.12
CA THR A 53 15.32 -10.43 5.91
C THR A 53 15.93 -11.77 5.59
N LEU A 54 15.09 -12.79 5.50
CA LEU A 54 15.43 -14.09 4.93
C LEU A 54 15.55 -13.94 3.41
N VAL A 55 16.74 -14.17 2.89
CA VAL A 55 17.04 -14.24 1.47
C VAL A 55 16.96 -15.70 1.02
N VAL A 56 16.02 -15.98 0.13
CA VAL A 56 15.93 -17.24 -0.59
C VAL A 56 16.50 -17.03 -1.97
N THR A 57 17.68 -17.59 -2.23
CA THR A 57 18.25 -17.66 -3.57
C THR A 57 17.71 -18.90 -4.25
N VAL A 58 17.21 -18.76 -5.47
CA VAL A 58 16.52 -19.81 -6.23
C VAL A 58 17.10 -19.87 -7.63
N ASP A 59 17.48 -21.05 -8.10
CA ASP A 59 17.69 -21.32 -9.52
C ASP A 59 16.31 -21.39 -10.21
N PRO A 60 15.97 -20.41 -11.06
CA PRO A 60 14.66 -20.28 -11.70
C PRO A 60 14.37 -21.48 -12.62
N VAL A 61 15.38 -22.07 -13.26
CA VAL A 61 15.20 -23.19 -14.18
C VAL A 61 14.80 -24.45 -13.40
N SER A 62 15.54 -24.75 -12.33
CA SER A 62 15.27 -25.90 -11.47
C SER A 62 13.97 -25.76 -10.67
N ALA A 63 13.65 -24.55 -10.19
CA ALA A 63 12.43 -24.29 -9.44
C ALA A 63 11.17 -24.33 -10.30
N GLU A 64 11.23 -23.88 -11.58
CA GLU A 64 10.10 -23.99 -12.50
C GLU A 64 9.79 -25.45 -12.88
N ALA A 65 10.80 -26.32 -12.93
CA ALA A 65 10.60 -27.77 -13.16
C ALA A 65 10.05 -28.52 -11.93
N SER A 66 10.00 -27.90 -10.75
CA SER A 66 9.66 -28.52 -9.47
C SER A 66 8.15 -28.76 -9.28
N VAL A 67 7.80 -29.93 -8.74
CA VAL A 67 6.43 -30.27 -8.29
C VAL A 67 6.30 -29.96 -6.79
N GLY A 68 5.39 -29.04 -6.45
CA GLY A 68 5.22 -28.58 -5.06
C GLY A 68 6.17 -27.43 -4.74
N ARG A 69 5.93 -26.26 -5.37
CA ARG A 69 6.74 -25.05 -5.23
C ARG A 69 6.40 -24.28 -3.95
N TYR A 70 6.62 -24.90 -2.81
CA TYR A 70 6.49 -24.21 -1.54
C TYR A 70 7.53 -24.70 -0.54
N VAL A 71 7.81 -23.84 0.44
CA VAL A 71 8.54 -24.19 1.65
C VAL A 71 7.68 -23.87 2.87
N VAL A 72 7.86 -24.64 3.94
CA VAL A 72 7.32 -24.32 5.26
C VAL A 72 8.46 -23.80 6.12
N LEU A 73 8.30 -22.58 6.62
CA LEU A 73 9.18 -21.97 7.61
C LEU A 73 8.63 -22.31 8.99
N SER A 74 9.45 -22.92 9.84
CA SER A 74 9.05 -23.40 11.17
C SER A 74 10.02 -22.92 12.25
N LEU A 75 9.49 -22.26 13.28
CA LEU A 75 10.25 -21.95 14.51
C LEU A 75 10.32 -23.18 15.44
N PRO A 76 11.26 -23.21 16.40
CA PRO A 76 11.39 -24.32 17.35
C PRO A 76 10.11 -24.56 18.16
N GLY A 77 9.83 -25.83 18.47
CA GLY A 77 8.70 -26.20 19.34
C GLY A 77 8.95 -26.05 20.83
N SER A 78 10.21 -25.90 21.24
CA SER A 78 10.61 -25.77 22.64
C SER A 78 11.70 -24.71 22.78
N PRO A 79 11.62 -23.83 23.81
CA PRO A 79 10.45 -23.67 24.69
C PRO A 79 9.22 -23.18 23.91
N SER A 80 8.03 -23.43 24.44
CA SER A 80 6.77 -23.02 23.81
C SER A 80 6.61 -21.50 23.81
N GLY A 81 5.89 -20.96 22.83
CA GLY A 81 5.53 -19.53 22.77
C GLY A 81 6.25 -18.73 21.67
N TYR A 82 7.08 -19.36 20.84
CA TYR A 82 7.58 -18.71 19.64
C TYR A 82 6.44 -18.41 18.68
N GLU A 83 6.45 -17.20 18.13
CA GLU A 83 5.55 -16.83 17.04
C GLU A 83 6.34 -16.27 15.86
N LEU A 84 5.98 -16.72 14.66
CA LEU A 84 6.45 -16.18 13.39
C LEU A 84 5.36 -15.26 12.84
N PHE A 85 5.72 -14.03 12.51
CA PHE A 85 4.81 -12.95 12.13
C PHE A 85 3.67 -12.72 13.15
N PRO A 86 4.01 -12.48 14.42
CA PRO A 86 3.02 -12.21 15.46
C PRO A 86 2.14 -11.02 15.08
N GLY A 87 0.83 -11.20 15.21
CA GLY A 87 -0.17 -10.16 14.93
C GLY A 87 -0.36 -9.73 13.47
N LEU A 88 0.42 -10.25 12.52
CA LEU A 88 0.23 -9.95 11.09
C LEU A 88 -0.71 -10.94 10.40
N SER A 89 -1.58 -10.42 9.54
CA SER A 89 -2.41 -11.18 8.62
C SER A 89 -1.61 -11.74 7.44
N GLU A 90 -2.16 -12.74 6.74
CA GLU A 90 -1.51 -13.32 5.56
C GLU A 90 -1.21 -12.28 4.47
N ASN A 91 -2.12 -11.31 4.28
CA ASN A 91 -1.96 -10.23 3.31
C ASN A 91 -0.82 -9.27 3.70
N GLU A 92 -0.70 -8.93 4.98
CA GLU A 92 0.38 -8.07 5.47
C GLU A 92 1.74 -8.76 5.35
N ILE A 93 1.81 -10.08 5.60
CA ILE A 93 3.03 -10.85 5.38
C ILE A 93 3.36 -10.88 3.88
N ALA A 94 2.38 -11.17 3.03
CA ALA A 94 2.57 -11.23 1.58
C ALA A 94 3.07 -9.89 1.01
N ALA A 95 2.53 -8.75 1.48
CA ALA A 95 2.94 -7.42 1.05
C ALA A 95 4.39 -7.06 1.43
N LYS A 96 4.96 -7.74 2.43
CA LYS A 96 6.36 -7.54 2.86
C LYS A 96 7.35 -8.41 2.08
N ILE A 97 6.90 -9.46 1.40
CA ILE A 97 7.77 -10.34 0.62
C ILE A 97 8.09 -9.67 -0.73
N THR A 98 9.37 -9.46 -0.99
CA THR A 98 9.85 -8.76 -2.20
C THR A 98 10.95 -9.59 -2.88
N GLY A 99 11.45 -9.15 -4.04
CA GLY A 99 12.65 -9.71 -4.68
C GLY A 99 12.52 -10.03 -6.16
N THR A 100 13.63 -9.86 -6.89
CA THR A 100 13.91 -10.37 -8.25
C THR A 100 15.42 -10.41 -8.48
N ASN A 101 15.89 -11.36 -9.29
CA ASN A 101 17.01 -11.13 -10.22
C ASN A 101 16.75 -11.99 -11.47
N TYR A 102 17.05 -11.44 -12.67
CA TYR A 102 16.33 -11.67 -13.94
C TYR A 102 16.21 -10.35 -14.73
N PHE A 103 17.25 -9.87 -15.43
CA PHE A 103 17.44 -8.58 -16.15
C PHE A 103 16.34 -8.13 -17.15
N ASN A 104 15.08 -8.05 -16.71
CA ASN A 104 14.01 -7.25 -17.29
C ASN A 104 12.98 -6.96 -16.18
N THR A 105 12.95 -5.71 -15.71
CA THR A 105 12.35 -5.23 -14.46
C THR A 105 10.81 -5.24 -14.40
N ALA A 106 10.12 -6.06 -15.20
CA ALA A 106 8.66 -6.04 -15.33
C ALA A 106 7.91 -7.29 -14.79
N ASN A 107 8.60 -8.38 -14.40
CA ASN A 107 7.94 -9.68 -14.14
C ASN A 107 8.40 -10.36 -12.82
N GLY A 108 8.07 -9.77 -11.68
CA GLY A 108 8.34 -10.36 -10.36
C GLY A 108 7.75 -11.77 -10.16
N ALA A 109 8.41 -12.60 -9.37
CA ALA A 109 7.85 -13.88 -8.93
C ALA A 109 6.63 -13.62 -8.03
N THR A 110 5.53 -14.36 -8.25
CA THR A 110 4.34 -14.24 -7.40
C THR A 110 4.46 -15.16 -6.20
N PHE A 111 4.27 -14.63 -4.99
CA PHE A 111 4.28 -15.42 -3.77
C PHE A 111 2.89 -15.49 -3.17
N LYS A 112 2.57 -16.65 -2.59
CA LYS A 112 1.41 -16.78 -1.70
C LYS A 112 1.89 -17.24 -0.34
N VAL A 113 1.37 -16.60 0.70
CA VAL A 113 1.62 -16.98 2.09
C VAL A 113 0.38 -17.67 2.62
N GLU A 114 0.57 -18.70 3.44
CA GLU A 114 -0.49 -19.39 4.17
C GLU A 114 0.02 -19.64 5.60
N ARG A 115 -0.70 -19.13 6.60
CA ARG A 115 -0.33 -19.32 8.00
C ARG A 115 -0.85 -20.67 8.47
N LEU A 116 0.06 -21.57 8.82
CA LEU A 116 -0.29 -22.92 9.28
C LEU A 116 -0.50 -22.97 10.79
N SER A 117 0.28 -22.20 11.54
CA SER A 117 0.15 -22.04 12.99
C SER A 117 0.85 -20.75 13.46
N ALA A 118 0.89 -20.52 14.77
CA ALA A 118 1.66 -19.41 15.35
C ALA A 118 3.15 -19.47 14.98
N ARG A 119 3.71 -20.67 14.79
CA ARG A 119 5.15 -20.92 14.55
C ARG A 119 5.49 -21.35 13.12
N GLU A 120 4.49 -21.55 12.27
CA GLU A 120 4.65 -22.12 10.94
C GLU A 120 3.93 -21.31 9.87
N VAL A 121 4.67 -20.99 8.82
CA VAL A 121 4.14 -20.32 7.63
C VAL A 121 4.57 -21.08 6.38
N ARG A 122 3.63 -21.36 5.50
CA ARG A 122 3.88 -21.92 4.17
C ARG A 122 4.02 -20.79 3.17
N LEU A 123 5.12 -20.81 2.43
CA LEU A 123 5.44 -19.86 1.37
C LEU A 123 5.42 -20.58 0.04
N TRP A 124 4.43 -20.26 -0.78
CA TRP A 124 4.30 -20.71 -2.15
C TRP A 124 5.08 -19.79 -3.08
N VAL A 125 5.94 -20.37 -3.90
CA VAL A 125 6.64 -19.70 -4.98
C VAL A 125 5.90 -20.01 -6.27
N GLY A 126 5.34 -18.98 -6.91
CA GLY A 126 4.55 -19.10 -8.13
C GLY A 126 5.40 -19.30 -9.39
N SER A 127 5.00 -18.67 -10.51
CA SER A 127 5.76 -18.77 -11.76
C SER A 127 7.03 -17.93 -11.68
N ILE A 128 8.17 -18.55 -11.96
CA ILE A 128 9.45 -17.85 -12.12
C ILE A 128 9.70 -17.77 -13.63
N ALA A 129 9.82 -16.56 -14.18
CA ALA A 129 10.00 -16.39 -15.62
C ALA A 129 11.37 -16.96 -16.04
N THR A 130 11.40 -18.00 -16.87
CA THR A 130 12.65 -18.66 -17.33
C THR A 130 13.10 -18.25 -18.73
N ALA A 131 12.36 -17.38 -19.42
CA ALA A 131 12.65 -17.02 -20.80
C ALA A 131 13.96 -16.21 -20.92
N GLY A 132 14.97 -16.80 -21.57
CA GLY A 132 16.29 -16.19 -21.78
C GLY A 132 17.29 -16.38 -20.64
N ILE A 133 16.97 -17.21 -19.64
CA ILE A 133 17.81 -17.47 -18.46
C ILE A 133 18.58 -18.78 -18.65
N ALA A 134 19.89 -18.78 -18.39
CA ALA A 134 20.74 -19.96 -18.48
C ALA A 134 20.83 -20.69 -17.12
N PRO A 135 21.07 -22.01 -17.08
CA PRO A 135 21.38 -22.70 -15.82
C PRO A 135 22.57 -22.04 -15.11
N GLY A 136 22.41 -21.68 -13.83
CA GLY A 136 23.40 -20.97 -13.01
C GLY A 136 23.07 -19.50 -12.71
N ASP A 137 21.99 -19.00 -13.30
CA ASP A 137 21.41 -17.69 -13.02
C ASP A 137 20.51 -17.76 -11.75
N ASP A 138 21.02 -17.35 -10.58
CA ASP A 138 20.29 -17.18 -9.30
C ASP A 138 19.28 -16.00 -9.18
N SER A 139 18.00 -16.27 -8.86
CA SER A 139 17.00 -15.26 -8.45
C SER A 139 16.95 -15.12 -6.93
N ARG A 140 16.65 -13.93 -6.39
CA ARG A 140 16.56 -13.69 -4.94
C ARG A 140 15.17 -13.25 -4.51
N ILE A 141 14.66 -13.90 -3.48
CA ILE A 141 13.41 -13.58 -2.78
C ILE A 141 13.78 -13.09 -1.38
N LEU A 142 13.17 -12.00 -0.95
CA LEU A 142 13.41 -11.28 0.28
C LEU A 142 12.16 -11.37 1.16
N ILE A 143 12.26 -12.04 2.29
CA ILE A 143 11.17 -12.23 3.25
C ILE A 143 11.59 -11.56 4.56
N PRO A 144 11.12 -10.34 4.87
CA PRO A 144 11.29 -9.76 6.19
C PRO A 144 10.73 -10.71 7.23
N LEU A 145 11.42 -10.94 8.34
CA LEU A 145 10.98 -11.82 9.41
C LEU A 145 10.67 -11.02 10.67
N ARG A 146 9.49 -11.26 11.23
CA ARG A 146 9.12 -10.80 12.57
C ARG A 146 8.93 -12.00 13.48
N ILE A 147 9.49 -11.97 14.68
CA ILE A 147 9.38 -13.06 15.65
C ILE A 147 9.01 -12.55 17.04
N THR A 148 8.24 -13.35 17.77
CA THR A 148 8.11 -13.26 19.23
C THR A 148 8.97 -14.34 19.86
N VAL A 149 9.83 -13.94 20.80
CA VAL A 149 10.75 -14.84 21.52
C VAL A 149 10.21 -15.06 22.94
N PRO A 150 9.99 -16.31 23.39
CA PRO A 150 9.59 -16.59 24.77
C PRO A 150 10.59 -16.05 25.78
N SER A 151 10.11 -15.70 26.98
CA SER A 151 10.97 -15.33 28.10
C SER A 151 11.88 -16.49 28.51
N GLY A 152 13.09 -16.18 28.99
CA GLY A 152 14.05 -17.17 29.49
C GLY A 152 14.80 -17.97 28.42
N VAL A 153 14.59 -17.67 27.13
CA VAL A 153 15.36 -18.25 26.02
C VAL A 153 16.76 -17.64 25.95
N SER A 154 17.77 -18.45 25.63
CA SER A 154 19.10 -18.00 25.25
C SER A 154 19.68 -18.84 24.11
N GLY A 155 20.60 -18.25 23.34
CA GLY A 155 21.29 -18.93 22.22
C GLY A 155 20.65 -18.71 20.85
N ASP A 156 21.11 -19.49 19.87
CA ASP A 156 20.65 -19.40 18.48
C ASP A 156 19.17 -19.79 18.35
N ILE A 157 18.37 -18.93 17.70
CA ILE A 157 17.00 -19.23 17.28
C ILE A 157 17.09 -19.75 15.84
N ILE A 158 16.72 -21.02 15.67
CA ILE A 158 16.86 -21.72 14.38
C ILE A 158 15.50 -21.79 13.68
N LEU A 159 15.43 -21.22 12.47
CA LEU A 159 14.33 -21.44 11.55
C LEU A 159 14.60 -22.70 10.73
N THR A 160 13.69 -23.66 10.80
CA THR A 160 13.72 -24.82 9.92
C THR A 160 12.95 -24.51 8.65
N VAL A 161 13.53 -24.85 7.50
CA VAL A 161 12.89 -24.77 6.19
C VAL A 161 12.63 -26.18 5.71
N SER A 162 11.35 -26.50 5.45
CA SER A 162 10.93 -27.82 4.95
C SER A 162 10.26 -27.71 3.60
N ALA A 163 10.71 -28.49 2.63
CA ALA A 163 10.12 -28.58 1.30
C ALA A 163 9.49 -29.97 1.08
N PRO A 164 8.48 -30.10 0.20
CA PRO A 164 7.96 -31.40 -0.22
C PRO A 164 9.05 -32.29 -0.81
N SER A 165 8.97 -33.60 -0.59
CA SER A 165 9.93 -34.57 -1.15
C SER A 165 9.96 -34.60 -2.68
N THR A 166 8.94 -34.07 -3.34
CA THR A 166 8.83 -33.92 -4.80
C THR A 166 9.38 -32.60 -5.32
N SER A 167 9.84 -31.72 -4.43
CA SER A 167 10.27 -30.37 -4.74
C SER A 167 11.78 -30.29 -4.97
N ALA A 168 12.22 -29.42 -5.88
CA ALA A 168 13.62 -29.03 -6.03
C ALA A 168 14.10 -28.14 -4.88
N PHE A 169 13.18 -27.51 -4.13
CA PHE A 169 13.53 -26.74 -2.94
C PHE A 169 14.14 -27.67 -1.88
N LEU A 170 15.24 -27.27 -1.28
CA LEU A 170 15.93 -28.09 -0.28
C LEU A 170 15.42 -27.79 1.13
N ASN A 171 15.42 -28.83 1.96
CA ASN A 171 15.30 -28.64 3.40
C ASN A 171 16.54 -27.88 3.92
N GLY A 172 16.35 -27.04 4.93
CA GLY A 172 17.42 -26.25 5.50
C GLY A 172 17.17 -25.88 6.96
N SER A 173 18.20 -25.32 7.59
CA SER A 173 18.10 -24.73 8.92
C SER A 173 19.00 -23.50 8.95
N LEU A 174 18.49 -22.41 9.49
CA LEU A 174 19.16 -21.11 9.51
C LEU A 174 19.01 -20.50 10.89
N VAL A 175 20.12 -20.04 11.48
CA VAL A 175 20.05 -19.14 12.63
C VAL A 175 19.44 -17.83 12.13
N ILE A 176 18.31 -17.41 12.69
CA ILE A 176 17.63 -16.17 12.27
C ILE A 176 17.85 -15.04 13.27
N ALA A 177 18.07 -15.38 14.53
CA ALA A 177 18.37 -14.45 15.61
C ALA A 177 19.11 -15.17 16.73
N ARG A 178 19.68 -14.43 17.68
CA ARG A 178 20.30 -14.96 18.89
C ARG A 178 19.64 -14.35 20.12
N ALA A 179 18.99 -15.17 20.93
CA ALA A 179 18.42 -14.73 22.18
C ALA A 179 19.51 -14.56 23.24
N ASP A 180 19.48 -13.44 23.95
CA ASP A 180 20.29 -13.23 25.15
C ASP A 180 19.47 -12.45 26.17
N ALA A 181 19.23 -13.07 27.33
CA ALA A 181 18.41 -12.52 28.40
C ALA A 181 19.05 -11.30 29.07
N ASN A 182 20.36 -11.10 28.92
CA ASN A 182 21.11 -10.02 29.56
C ASN A 182 21.28 -8.78 28.67
N LEU A 183 20.69 -8.76 27.46
CA LEU A 183 20.77 -7.58 26.61
C LEU A 183 20.00 -6.40 27.24
N PRO A 184 20.49 -5.17 27.04
CA PRO A 184 19.68 -3.97 27.20
C PRO A 184 18.38 -4.10 26.40
N ASP A 185 17.28 -3.59 26.96
CA ASP A 185 16.03 -3.47 26.20
C ASP A 185 16.22 -2.48 25.06
N TRP A 186 16.81 -1.32 25.37
CA TRP A 186 17.07 -0.24 24.45
C TRP A 186 18.52 0.23 24.43
N VAL A 187 18.99 0.54 23.22
CA VAL A 187 20.06 1.52 23.00
C VAL A 187 19.41 2.80 22.45
N PHE A 188 19.63 3.91 23.15
CA PHE A 188 19.23 5.25 22.75
C PHE A 188 20.49 6.00 22.30
N ALA A 189 20.68 6.11 20.99
CA ALA A 189 21.86 6.71 20.37
C ALA A 189 21.55 8.14 19.94
N VAL A 190 22.33 9.11 20.42
CA VAL A 190 22.22 10.52 20.02
C VAL A 190 23.43 10.88 19.17
N TYR A 191 23.19 11.35 17.97
CA TYR A 191 24.21 11.90 17.08
C TYR A 191 24.17 13.42 17.23
N MET A 192 25.03 13.93 18.11
CA MET A 192 25.03 15.31 18.56
C MET A 192 26.06 16.11 17.76
N ALA A 193 25.62 16.55 16.58
CA ALA A 193 26.40 17.35 15.63
C ALA A 193 26.40 18.81 16.10
N ALA A 194 27.29 19.13 17.02
CA ALA A 194 27.23 20.38 17.76
C ALA A 194 28.42 21.31 17.48
N ASP A 195 29.26 21.03 16.48
CA ASP A 195 30.23 21.98 15.95
C ASP A 195 29.55 23.05 15.09
N ASN A 196 28.80 23.91 15.77
CA ASN A 196 28.13 25.09 15.23
C ASN A 196 27.63 25.99 16.39
N ASP A 197 26.77 26.95 16.08
CA ASP A 197 26.22 27.92 17.03
C ASP A 197 25.24 27.33 18.07
N LEU A 198 24.89 26.04 17.98
CA LEU A 198 24.07 25.33 18.95
C LEU A 198 24.85 24.60 20.05
N SER A 199 26.19 24.56 20.00
CA SER A 199 27.06 23.84 20.97
C SER A 199 26.70 24.00 22.45
N ARG A 200 26.26 25.19 22.88
CA ARG A 200 25.84 25.44 24.28
C ARG A 200 24.59 24.65 24.69
N PHE A 201 23.70 24.38 23.75
CA PHE A 201 22.45 23.65 23.95
C PHE A 201 22.71 22.14 23.98
N ALA A 202 23.60 21.64 23.12
CA ALA A 202 24.12 20.27 23.21
C ALA A 202 24.67 19.97 24.62
N LEU A 203 25.44 20.90 25.20
CA LEU A 203 25.93 20.77 26.58
C LEU A 203 24.81 20.85 27.64
N ALA A 204 23.71 21.54 27.38
CA ALA A 204 22.54 21.55 28.26
C ALA A 204 21.81 20.20 28.21
N ASP A 205 21.56 19.67 27.02
CA ASP A 205 20.93 18.36 26.81
C ASP A 205 21.74 17.22 27.40
N LEU A 206 23.08 17.28 27.24
CA LEU A 206 23.95 16.34 27.94
C LEU A 206 23.75 16.41 29.46
N ARG A 207 23.61 17.60 30.06
CA ARG A 207 23.34 17.70 31.51
C ARG A 207 22.00 17.11 31.90
N GLU A 208 20.97 17.26 31.06
CA GLU A 208 19.68 16.61 31.27
C GLU A 208 19.83 15.09 31.27
N MET A 209 20.49 14.53 30.25
CA MET A 209 20.76 13.08 30.16
C MET A 209 21.57 12.57 31.37
N LEU A 210 22.58 13.32 31.80
CA LEU A 210 23.44 13.00 32.95
C LEU A 210 22.71 13.12 34.30
N SER A 211 21.57 13.83 34.36
CA SER A 211 20.78 14.01 35.58
C SER A 211 19.95 12.77 35.94
N VAL A 212 19.67 11.91 34.96
CA VAL A 212 18.83 10.72 35.12
C VAL A 212 19.46 9.77 36.16
N PRO A 213 18.76 9.43 37.26
CA PRO A 213 19.36 8.69 38.38
C PRO A 213 19.93 7.30 38.02
N GLY A 214 19.39 6.66 36.98
CA GLY A 214 19.85 5.38 36.46
C GLY A 214 19.08 4.97 35.21
N LEU A 215 19.73 4.21 34.32
CA LEU A 215 19.19 3.86 33.00
C LEU A 215 18.48 2.50 32.94
N GLY A 216 18.28 1.83 34.09
CA GLY A 216 17.49 0.59 34.16
C GLY A 216 18.02 -0.58 33.32
N GLY A 217 19.33 -0.60 33.03
CA GLY A 217 19.95 -1.58 32.13
C GLY A 217 19.90 -1.19 30.64
N ASN A 218 19.25 -0.08 30.28
CA ASN A 218 19.35 0.53 28.95
C ASN A 218 20.70 1.22 28.76
N VAL A 219 21.06 1.42 27.51
CA VAL A 219 22.29 2.10 27.11
C VAL A 219 21.92 3.42 26.44
N VAL A 220 22.51 4.52 26.89
CA VAL A 220 22.43 5.82 26.22
C VAL A 220 23.83 6.18 25.74
N VAL A 221 24.00 6.35 24.44
CA VAL A 221 25.29 6.60 23.79
C VAL A 221 25.20 7.87 22.96
N VAL A 222 26.20 8.73 23.05
CA VAL A 222 26.25 10.00 22.34
C VAL A 222 27.51 10.04 21.50
N LEU A 223 27.39 10.28 20.19
CA LEU A 223 28.48 10.87 19.41
C LEU A 223 28.42 12.37 19.65
N LEU A 224 29.49 12.93 20.18
CA LEU A 224 29.62 14.34 20.49
C LEU A 224 30.70 14.95 19.60
N ASP A 225 30.35 16.06 18.98
CA ASP A 225 31.21 16.87 18.13
C ASP A 225 31.01 18.33 18.51
N LEU A 226 32.04 19.01 19.01
CA LEU A 226 31.94 20.37 19.56
C LEU A 226 33.00 21.29 18.91
N PRO A 227 32.77 22.60 18.83
CA PRO A 227 33.70 23.51 18.17
C PRO A 227 35.10 23.51 18.80
N GLY A 228 36.10 23.05 18.03
CA GLY A 228 37.52 23.07 18.40
C GLY A 228 37.84 22.23 19.64
N SER A 229 37.14 21.11 19.83
CA SER A 229 37.16 20.30 21.04
C SER A 229 38.12 19.10 20.93
N GLU A 230 38.96 18.88 21.95
CA GLU A 230 39.71 17.62 22.08
C GLU A 230 38.85 16.46 22.63
N ASN A 231 37.55 16.68 22.85
CA ASN A 231 36.60 15.72 23.42
C ASN A 231 35.61 15.18 22.38
N ASP A 232 35.93 15.27 21.09
CA ASP A 232 35.05 14.74 20.06
C ASP A 232 35.16 13.22 20.02
N GLY A 233 34.03 12.55 19.91
CA GLY A 233 33.99 11.09 19.94
C GLY A 233 32.70 10.52 20.49
N VAL A 234 32.76 9.23 20.83
CA VAL A 234 31.59 8.47 21.30
C VAL A 234 31.68 8.23 22.80
N TYR A 235 30.61 8.57 23.52
CA TYR A 235 30.51 8.53 24.96
C TYR A 235 29.30 7.73 25.42
N LEU A 236 29.47 6.96 26.48
CA LEU A 236 28.38 6.37 27.24
C LEU A 236 27.92 7.37 28.30
N VAL A 237 26.62 7.64 28.33
CA VAL A 237 26.01 8.49 29.35
C VAL A 237 25.78 7.67 30.61
N GLN A 238 26.28 8.17 31.74
CA GLN A 238 25.99 7.68 33.07
C GLN A 238 25.68 8.84 33.99
N ARG A 239 25.01 8.58 35.12
CA ARG A 239 24.67 9.63 36.07
C ARG A 239 25.90 10.47 36.44
N GLY A 240 25.86 11.75 36.09
CA GLY A 240 26.92 12.73 36.37
C GLY A 240 28.24 12.54 35.61
N THR A 241 28.37 11.60 34.68
CA THR A 241 29.62 11.40 33.92
C THR A 241 29.40 10.89 32.49
N LEU A 242 30.20 11.39 31.56
CA LEU A 242 30.38 10.82 30.22
C LEU A 242 31.62 9.93 30.22
N GLN A 243 31.46 8.69 29.80
CA GLN A 243 32.56 7.74 29.69
C GLN A 243 32.91 7.51 28.22
N PRO A 244 34.14 7.82 27.76
CA PRO A 244 34.57 7.50 26.40
C PRO A 244 34.39 6.01 26.11
N VAL A 245 33.79 5.66 24.98
CA VAL A 245 33.55 4.26 24.63
C VAL A 245 34.81 3.66 24.00
N PRO A 246 35.41 2.60 24.59
CA PRO A 246 36.62 2.00 24.03
C PRO A 246 36.37 1.40 22.65
N GLY A 247 37.26 1.67 21.71
CA GLY A 247 37.19 1.21 20.31
C GLY A 247 36.75 2.28 19.32
N TRP A 248 36.29 3.43 19.79
CA TRP A 248 36.10 4.63 18.97
C TRP A 248 37.27 5.61 19.16
N PRO A 249 37.84 6.21 18.09
CA PRO A 249 38.86 7.26 18.21
C PRO A 249 38.32 8.50 18.93
N GLN A 250 39.05 9.03 19.92
CA GLN A 250 38.65 10.20 20.71
C GLN A 250 39.55 11.39 20.37
N GLY A 251 38.99 12.60 20.49
CA GLY A 251 39.68 13.88 20.29
C GLY A 251 40.15 14.11 18.86
N GLN A 252 39.48 13.48 17.89
CA GLN A 252 39.68 13.76 16.48
C GLN A 252 38.45 14.49 15.98
N GLU A 253 38.70 15.63 15.33
CA GLU A 253 37.69 16.39 14.60
C GLU A 253 36.85 15.47 13.73
N LEU A 254 35.54 15.62 13.83
CA LEU A 254 34.59 14.83 13.07
C LEU A 254 34.02 15.68 11.92
N ASN A 255 33.51 15.02 10.88
CA ASN A 255 32.63 15.68 9.92
C ASN A 255 31.25 15.06 10.10
N THR A 256 30.41 15.71 10.90
CA THR A 256 29.07 15.21 11.23
C THR A 256 28.10 15.25 10.05
N GLY A 257 28.42 16.05 9.02
CA GLY A 257 27.77 16.04 7.71
C GLY A 257 28.12 14.84 6.81
N ASP A 258 29.19 14.08 7.10
CA ASP A 258 29.58 12.94 6.26
C ASP A 258 28.67 11.70 6.51
N PRO A 259 27.93 11.20 5.50
CA PRO A 259 27.10 10.00 5.66
C PRO A 259 27.90 8.74 6.02
N SER A 260 29.20 8.70 5.73
CA SER A 260 30.07 7.61 6.16
C SER A 260 30.32 7.61 7.66
N LEU A 261 30.38 8.78 8.30
CA LEU A 261 30.55 8.90 9.73
C LEU A 261 29.30 8.41 10.46
N LEU A 262 28.11 8.86 10.06
CA LEU A 262 26.85 8.38 10.63
C LEU A 262 26.72 6.86 10.47
N ALA A 263 27.06 6.31 9.30
CA ALA A 263 27.04 4.87 9.08
C ALA A 263 28.03 4.13 9.99
N ALA A 264 29.23 4.67 10.18
CA ALA A 264 30.26 4.09 11.05
C ALA A 264 29.85 4.14 12.53
N PHE A 265 29.25 5.25 12.97
CA PHE A 265 28.72 5.40 14.33
C PHE A 265 27.64 4.35 14.61
N LEU A 266 26.65 4.21 13.72
CA LEU A 266 25.58 3.23 13.89
C LEU A 266 26.08 1.78 13.88
N ASP A 267 27.01 1.44 12.99
CA ASP A 267 27.63 0.12 12.97
C ASP A 267 28.43 -0.13 14.26
N PHE A 268 29.21 0.85 14.72
CA PHE A 268 29.93 0.79 15.98
C PHE A 268 28.99 0.57 17.17
N VAL A 269 27.92 1.37 17.27
CA VAL A 269 26.92 1.28 18.35
C VAL A 269 26.26 -0.10 18.37
N ARG A 270 25.79 -0.61 17.23
CA ARG A 270 25.18 -1.94 17.15
C ARG A 270 26.13 -3.05 17.59
N ASN A 271 27.39 -2.98 17.15
CA ASN A 271 28.38 -4.01 17.44
C ASN A 271 28.85 -3.97 18.90
N LYS A 272 29.03 -2.76 19.46
CA LYS A 272 29.49 -2.54 20.82
C LYS A 272 28.38 -2.78 21.85
N PHE A 273 27.17 -2.36 21.54
CA PHE A 273 26.00 -2.40 22.41
C PHE A 273 24.87 -3.16 21.70
N PRO A 274 24.92 -4.50 21.65
CA PRO A 274 23.79 -5.28 21.18
C PRO A 274 22.60 -5.07 22.11
N ALA A 275 21.43 -4.78 21.54
CA ALA A 275 20.19 -4.50 22.28
C ALA A 275 18.99 -5.10 21.57
N GLY A 276 17.88 -5.20 22.31
CA GLY A 276 16.58 -5.59 21.75
C GLY A 276 16.07 -4.56 20.75
N ARG A 277 16.28 -3.27 21.02
CA ARG A 277 15.74 -2.14 20.24
C ARG A 277 16.74 -0.99 20.14
N TYR A 278 16.62 -0.21 19.05
CA TYR A 278 17.48 0.94 18.78
C TYR A 278 16.66 2.18 18.46
N ALA A 279 16.98 3.29 19.15
CA ALA A 279 16.57 4.63 18.77
C ALA A 279 17.79 5.42 18.31
N LEU A 280 17.67 6.14 17.19
CA LEU A 280 18.64 7.13 16.73
C LEU A 280 18.00 8.51 16.83
N ILE A 281 18.64 9.43 17.54
CA ILE A 281 18.26 10.84 17.57
C ILE A 281 19.33 11.64 16.82
N LEU A 282 18.91 12.38 15.80
CA LEU A 282 19.74 13.34 15.09
C LEU A 282 19.47 14.70 15.73
N TRP A 283 20.45 15.20 16.46
CA TRP A 283 20.38 16.48 17.18
C TRP A 283 21.22 17.49 16.41
N ASP A 284 20.61 18.61 15.99
CA ASP A 284 21.23 19.84 15.50
C ASP A 284 20.17 20.78 14.84
N HIS A 285 20.59 21.77 14.04
CA HIS A 285 19.79 22.40 13.00
C HIS A 285 19.13 21.40 12.04
N GLY A 286 17.99 21.82 11.51
CA GLY A 286 17.25 21.11 10.47
C GLY A 286 16.66 22.07 9.44
N ALA A 287 16.50 21.60 8.21
CA ALA A 287 15.95 22.38 7.11
C ALA A 287 15.07 21.56 6.15
N GLY A 288 14.63 20.38 6.59
CA GLY A 288 13.91 19.43 5.76
C GLY A 288 14.80 18.91 4.61
N TRP A 289 14.24 18.83 3.40
CA TRP A 289 14.98 18.36 2.21
C TRP A 289 15.78 19.46 1.48
N ARG A 290 15.59 20.75 1.84
CA ARG A 290 16.13 21.89 1.10
C ARG A 290 17.65 21.85 1.00
N LYS A 291 18.20 22.27 -0.15
CA LYS A 291 19.64 22.46 -0.37
C LYS A 291 20.00 23.94 -0.58
N LEU A 292 19.83 24.79 0.43
CA LEU A 292 20.17 26.23 0.35
C LEU A 292 21.21 26.58 1.41
N GLN A 293 22.46 26.88 1.01
CA GLN A 293 23.63 27.28 1.82
C GLN A 293 23.48 27.25 3.37
N PRO A 294 24.41 26.55 4.07
CA PRO A 294 24.41 25.08 4.20
C PRO A 294 23.09 24.63 4.85
N ARG A 295 22.35 23.68 4.27
CA ARG A 295 21.08 23.22 4.86
C ARG A 295 20.75 21.77 4.52
N GLY A 296 20.49 21.00 5.57
CA GLY A 296 20.11 19.59 5.64
C GLY A 296 19.75 19.28 7.09
N VAL A 297 20.41 18.30 7.70
CA VAL A 297 20.43 18.07 9.16
C VAL A 297 21.87 17.79 9.61
N CYS A 298 22.21 17.98 10.89
CA CYS A 298 23.55 17.71 11.44
C CYS A 298 24.66 18.49 10.73
N PHE A 299 24.65 19.80 10.93
CA PHE A 299 25.52 20.79 10.36
C PHE A 299 26.84 20.81 11.11
N ASP A 300 27.88 20.94 10.33
CA ASP A 300 29.26 20.97 10.78
C ASP A 300 29.92 22.23 10.22
N ASP A 301 30.08 23.26 11.04
CA ASP A 301 30.56 24.58 10.59
C ASP A 301 32.05 24.55 10.22
N LEU A 302 32.84 23.71 10.91
CA LEU A 302 34.28 23.57 10.64
C LEU A 302 34.53 22.80 9.34
N SER A 303 33.82 21.70 9.12
CA SER A 303 33.84 20.93 7.86
C SER A 303 33.08 21.62 6.73
N ARG A 304 32.17 22.55 7.06
CA ARG A 304 31.23 23.22 6.16
C ARG A 304 30.33 22.23 5.42
N ASP A 305 29.86 21.24 6.15
CA ASP A 305 29.12 20.11 5.62
C ASP A 305 27.83 19.86 6.43
N PHE A 306 26.93 19.06 5.87
CA PHE A 306 25.65 18.70 6.48
C PHE A 306 25.07 17.48 5.78
N LEU A 307 24.27 16.68 6.49
CA LEU A 307 23.59 15.54 5.90
C LEU A 307 22.37 15.99 5.09
N MET A 308 22.40 15.74 3.79
CA MET A 308 21.19 15.78 2.97
C MET A 308 20.28 14.58 3.26
N VAL A 309 18.97 14.71 3.06
CA VAL A 309 18.02 13.60 3.27
C VAL A 309 18.37 12.34 2.44
N PRO A 310 18.79 12.44 1.15
CA PRO A 310 19.29 11.26 0.42
C PRO A 310 20.58 10.65 1.01
N GLU A 311 21.47 11.46 1.59
CA GLU A 311 22.71 11.00 2.24
C GLU A 311 22.39 10.30 3.57
N LEU A 312 21.42 10.83 4.33
CA LEU A 312 20.87 10.16 5.51
C LEU A 312 20.35 8.77 5.14
N ARG A 313 19.52 8.66 4.08
CA ARG A 313 19.07 7.35 3.59
C ARG A 313 20.24 6.43 3.26
N GLN A 314 21.26 6.93 2.56
CA GLN A 314 22.45 6.17 2.21
C GLN A 314 23.20 5.66 3.45
N ALA A 315 23.36 6.49 4.48
CA ALA A 315 24.02 6.14 5.73
C ALA A 315 23.27 5.02 6.46
N LEU A 316 21.94 5.15 6.58
CA LEU A 316 21.10 4.15 7.25
C LEU A 316 21.06 2.81 6.50
N VAL A 317 20.95 2.83 5.17
CA VAL A 317 21.05 1.63 4.32
C VAL A 317 22.41 0.93 4.50
N ARG A 318 23.49 1.71 4.62
CA ARG A 318 24.84 1.18 4.81
C ARG A 318 25.03 0.57 6.19
N ALA A 319 24.55 1.21 7.24
CA ALA A 319 24.67 0.74 8.62
C ALA A 319 23.88 -0.57 8.86
N ARG A 320 22.72 -0.71 8.19
CA ARG A 320 21.81 -1.86 8.34
C ARG A 320 21.40 -2.11 9.79
N VAL A 321 21.25 -1.05 10.58
CA VAL A 321 20.76 -1.16 11.96
C VAL A 321 19.23 -1.19 11.92
N PRO A 322 18.56 -2.17 12.54
CA PRO A 322 17.11 -2.16 12.67
C PRO A 322 16.70 -1.07 13.67
N LEU A 323 16.33 0.09 13.15
CA LEU A 323 15.92 1.23 13.97
C LEU A 323 14.42 1.11 14.30
N ASP A 324 14.10 1.04 15.59
CA ASP A 324 12.71 1.14 16.06
C ASP A 324 12.22 2.59 15.97
N LEU A 325 13.13 3.56 16.11
CA LEU A 325 12.82 4.99 16.05
C LEU A 325 13.99 5.80 15.46
N VAL A 326 13.66 6.72 14.56
CA VAL A 326 14.53 7.84 14.16
C VAL A 326 13.85 9.13 14.63
N GLY A 327 14.53 9.88 15.49
CA GLY A 327 14.10 11.17 15.98
C GLY A 327 14.93 12.29 15.39
N PHE A 328 14.28 13.41 15.10
CA PHE A 328 14.93 14.64 14.70
C PHE A 328 14.66 15.66 15.80
N ASP A 329 15.67 15.92 16.63
CA ASP A 329 15.72 17.10 17.50
C ASP A 329 16.32 18.23 16.64
N ALA A 330 15.54 18.62 15.63
CA ALA A 330 15.97 19.42 14.49
C ALA A 330 14.78 19.97 13.70
N CYS A 331 14.85 21.26 13.36
CA CYS A 331 13.76 22.01 12.74
C CYS A 331 13.27 21.43 11.39
N PHE A 332 11.96 21.52 11.14
CA PHE A 332 11.34 21.25 9.83
C PHE A 332 11.52 19.82 9.28
N MET A 333 11.89 18.84 10.10
CA MET A 333 12.11 17.46 9.64
C MET A 333 10.80 16.65 9.53
N GLY A 334 9.69 17.17 10.06
CA GLY A 334 8.33 16.65 9.94
C GLY A 334 7.74 16.87 8.56
N MET A 335 8.36 16.29 7.54
CA MET A 335 7.91 16.37 6.15
C MET A 335 7.60 14.99 5.58
N VAL A 336 6.61 14.89 4.69
CA VAL A 336 6.31 13.65 3.95
C VAL A 336 7.50 13.21 3.09
N GLU A 337 8.27 14.15 2.54
CA GLU A 337 9.48 13.85 1.77
C GLU A 337 10.56 13.18 2.62
N VAL A 338 10.78 13.68 3.84
CA VAL A 338 11.75 13.12 4.79
C VAL A 338 11.28 11.74 5.26
N ALA A 339 10.02 11.62 5.66
CA ALA A 339 9.44 10.35 6.09
C ALA A 339 9.55 9.27 5.00
N TYR A 340 9.30 9.62 3.73
CA TYR A 340 9.38 8.66 2.63
C TYR A 340 10.81 8.19 2.34
N GLU A 341 11.83 9.03 2.59
CA GLU A 341 13.23 8.62 2.48
C GLU A 341 13.65 7.65 3.60
N LEU A 342 12.94 7.65 4.73
CA LEU A 342 13.14 6.68 5.82
C LEU A 342 12.30 5.41 5.70
N GLU A 343 11.44 5.32 4.68
CA GLU A 343 10.62 4.14 4.41
C GLU A 343 11.49 2.87 4.31
N GLY A 344 11.12 1.88 5.13
CA GLY A 344 11.80 0.59 5.25
C GLY A 344 13.10 0.59 6.07
N LEU A 345 13.51 1.74 6.64
CA LEU A 345 14.78 1.88 7.39
C LEU A 345 14.58 2.08 8.89
N ALA A 346 13.41 2.57 9.30
CA ALA A 346 12.99 2.63 10.69
C ALA A 346 11.49 2.33 10.81
N SER A 347 11.03 2.01 12.03
CA SER A 347 9.60 1.79 12.29
C SER A 347 8.84 3.10 12.50
N VAL A 348 9.45 4.06 13.20
CA VAL A 348 8.83 5.34 13.57
C VAL A 348 9.78 6.49 13.29
N MET A 349 9.23 7.60 12.78
CA MET A 349 9.90 8.89 12.74
C MET A 349 9.28 9.81 13.80
N VAL A 350 10.08 10.57 14.53
CA VAL A 350 9.60 11.66 15.40
C VAL A 350 10.24 12.97 14.95
N ALA A 351 9.43 13.96 14.61
CA ALA A 351 9.92 15.23 14.08
C ALA A 351 8.88 16.36 14.18
N SER A 352 9.35 17.60 14.08
CA SER A 352 8.53 18.82 14.02
C SER A 352 8.32 19.32 12.58
N GLU A 353 7.12 19.76 12.25
CA GLU A 353 6.79 20.48 11.00
C GLU A 353 7.31 21.94 11.04
N GLU A 354 7.45 22.48 12.25
CA GLU A 354 7.92 23.84 12.55
C GLU A 354 9.39 23.84 13.05
N GLY A 355 9.96 25.01 13.27
CA GLY A 355 11.17 25.17 14.05
C GLY A 355 11.02 24.67 15.50
N GLU A 356 12.11 24.19 16.06
CA GLU A 356 12.21 23.74 17.45
C GLU A 356 12.96 24.78 18.30
N PRO A 357 12.64 24.94 19.59
CA PRO A 357 13.42 25.75 20.50
C PRO A 357 14.86 25.25 20.59
N GLY A 358 15.81 26.17 20.78
CA GLY A 358 17.23 25.80 20.94
C GLY A 358 17.49 24.87 22.13
N ASP A 359 16.65 24.92 23.16
CA ASP A 359 16.71 24.00 24.32
C ASP A 359 16.41 22.53 23.94
N GLY A 360 15.97 22.24 22.72
CA GLY A 360 15.85 20.88 22.19
C GLY A 360 14.78 20.02 22.89
N TRP A 361 14.99 18.70 22.90
CA TRP A 361 14.07 17.76 23.54
C TRP A 361 14.31 17.64 25.05
N PRO A 362 13.27 17.46 25.88
CA PRO A 362 13.42 17.26 27.33
C PRO A 362 13.94 15.84 27.64
N TYR A 363 15.25 15.63 27.49
CA TYR A 363 15.90 14.31 27.54
C TYR A 363 15.75 13.64 28.90
N ASP A 364 15.75 14.41 30.00
CA ASP A 364 15.55 13.86 31.34
C ASP A 364 14.17 13.17 31.47
N LYS A 365 13.12 13.76 30.90
CA LYS A 365 11.75 13.21 30.91
C LYS A 365 11.64 12.00 30.00
N ILE A 366 12.18 12.09 28.78
CA ILE A 366 12.15 11.02 27.79
C ILE A 366 12.88 9.77 28.32
N LEU A 367 14.11 9.95 28.83
CA LEU A 367 14.89 8.85 29.36
C LEU A 367 14.28 8.28 30.65
N THR A 368 13.71 9.12 31.52
CA THR A 368 12.97 8.64 32.71
C THR A 368 11.78 7.77 32.31
N TRP A 369 11.01 8.20 31.30
CA TRP A 369 9.91 7.39 30.77
C TRP A 369 10.42 6.08 30.16
N LEU A 370 11.52 6.13 29.40
CA LEU A 370 12.11 4.94 28.78
C LEU A 370 12.51 3.92 29.86
N VAL A 371 13.21 4.35 30.91
CA VAL A 371 13.62 3.49 32.03
C VAL A 371 12.42 2.77 32.66
N ALA A 372 11.29 3.46 32.82
CA ALA A 372 10.08 2.88 33.40
C ALA A 372 9.36 1.88 32.47
N ASN A 373 9.55 1.98 31.15
CA ASN A 373 8.76 1.24 30.16
C ASN A 373 9.58 0.33 29.24
N ALA A 374 10.91 0.31 29.37
CA ALA A 374 11.85 -0.25 28.40
C ALA A 374 11.54 -1.71 28.01
N SER A 375 11.15 -2.53 28.99
CA SER A 375 10.88 -3.97 28.78
C SER A 375 9.65 -4.26 27.91
N THR A 376 8.73 -3.30 27.76
CA THR A 376 7.45 -3.48 27.04
C THR A 376 7.25 -2.49 25.90
N ALA A 377 7.90 -1.32 25.95
CA ALA A 377 7.75 -0.29 24.93
C ALA A 377 8.41 -0.70 23.61
N ASP A 378 7.68 -0.52 22.51
CA ASP A 378 8.22 -0.52 21.15
C ASP A 378 8.51 0.93 20.68
N GLY A 379 9.02 1.08 19.45
CA GLY A 379 9.28 2.40 18.87
C GLY A 379 8.04 3.29 18.80
N LYS A 380 6.85 2.73 18.62
CA LYS A 380 5.60 3.48 18.58
C LYS A 380 5.22 4.03 19.95
N ALA A 381 5.42 3.26 21.02
CA ALA A 381 5.21 3.73 22.38
C ALA A 381 6.21 4.83 22.76
N LEU A 382 7.50 4.63 22.43
CA LEU A 382 8.55 5.64 22.67
C LEU A 382 8.27 6.94 21.89
N GLY A 383 7.88 6.85 20.61
CA GLY A 383 7.55 8.04 19.82
C GLY A 383 6.40 8.87 20.41
N ARG A 384 5.34 8.22 20.90
CA ARG A 384 4.24 8.92 21.60
C ARG A 384 4.71 9.58 22.90
N ALA A 385 5.59 8.89 23.64
CA ALA A 385 6.14 9.43 24.87
C ALA A 385 7.00 10.68 24.62
N ILE A 386 7.79 10.69 23.55
CA ILE A 386 8.59 11.86 23.14
C ILE A 386 7.67 13.03 22.79
N VAL A 387 6.67 12.83 21.91
CA VAL A 387 5.69 13.87 21.56
C VAL A 387 5.01 14.43 22.82
N SER A 388 4.60 13.55 23.73
CA SER A 388 3.97 13.96 25.00
C SER A 388 4.93 14.74 25.91
N ALA A 389 6.19 14.32 26.02
CA ALA A 389 7.18 14.99 26.87
C ALA A 389 7.52 16.38 26.32
N TYR A 390 7.77 16.48 25.02
CA TYR A 390 8.07 17.74 24.32
C TYR A 390 6.92 18.74 24.47
N THR A 391 5.69 18.32 24.16
CA THR A 391 4.51 19.19 24.22
C THR A 391 4.20 19.64 25.64
N GLN A 392 4.47 18.83 26.66
CA GLN A 392 4.33 19.22 28.06
C GLN A 392 5.42 20.21 28.49
N ALA A 393 6.67 19.98 28.08
CA ALA A 393 7.79 20.85 28.43
C ALA A 393 7.62 22.27 27.87
N TYR A 394 7.03 22.40 26.67
CA TYR A 394 6.88 23.67 25.98
C TYR A 394 5.46 24.26 26.02
N GLN A 395 4.61 23.82 26.95
CA GLN A 395 3.30 24.47 27.16
C GLN A 395 3.49 25.98 27.41
N GLY A 396 2.83 26.80 26.60
CA GLY A 396 2.89 28.27 26.71
C GLY A 396 4.09 28.95 26.02
N TYR A 397 4.97 28.21 25.33
CA TYR A 397 6.12 28.77 24.62
C TYR A 397 5.74 29.50 23.31
N GLY A 398 4.62 29.10 22.69
CA GLY A 398 4.19 29.57 21.36
C GLY A 398 3.67 28.40 20.52
N ALA A 399 3.48 28.60 19.22
CA ALA A 399 3.09 27.54 18.29
C ALA A 399 4.32 26.69 17.92
N LEU A 400 4.39 25.49 18.50
CA LEU A 400 5.34 24.44 18.14
C LEU A 400 4.57 23.19 17.74
N THR A 401 5.22 22.30 17.01
CA THR A 401 4.69 21.02 16.56
C THR A 401 5.62 19.89 16.95
N MET A 402 5.10 18.72 17.25
CA MET A 402 5.89 17.49 17.33
C MET A 402 4.99 16.30 17.03
N SER A 403 5.42 15.43 16.13
CA SER A 403 4.64 14.27 15.70
C SER A 403 5.45 13.00 15.63
N ALA A 404 4.79 11.87 15.94
CA ALA A 404 5.30 10.53 15.75
C ALA A 404 4.59 9.89 14.56
N ILE A 405 5.34 9.46 13.56
CA ILE A 405 4.84 8.96 12.26
C ILE A 405 5.22 7.48 12.11
N ASP A 406 4.23 6.64 11.78
CA ASP A 406 4.41 5.24 11.41
C ASP A 406 4.96 5.14 9.98
N LEU A 407 6.25 4.83 9.87
CA LEU A 407 6.91 4.69 8.57
C LEU A 407 6.43 3.45 7.80
N GLY A 408 5.73 2.51 8.45
CA GLY A 408 5.04 1.42 7.76
C GLY A 408 3.84 1.88 6.91
N CYS A 409 3.27 3.05 7.20
CA CYS A 409 2.12 3.62 6.49
C CYS A 409 2.52 4.65 5.42
N ILE A 410 3.78 5.11 5.40
CA ILE A 410 4.17 6.27 4.59
C ILE A 410 4.09 6.03 3.08
N LYS A 411 4.17 4.77 2.64
CA LYS A 411 3.98 4.42 1.23
C LYS A 411 2.57 4.73 0.73
N ASP A 412 1.56 4.43 1.54
CA ASP A 412 0.16 4.76 1.21
C ASP A 412 -0.04 6.27 1.17
N VAL A 413 0.54 7.03 2.11
CA VAL A 413 0.52 8.51 2.08
C VAL A 413 1.09 9.03 0.76
N ARG A 414 2.26 8.53 0.33
CA ARG A 414 2.87 8.92 -0.97
C ARG A 414 1.95 8.59 -2.15
N GLU A 415 1.33 7.42 -2.17
CA GLU A 415 0.39 7.01 -3.24
C GLU A 415 -0.88 7.88 -3.27
N LYS A 416 -1.37 8.32 -2.11
CA LYS A 416 -2.51 9.24 -2.04
C LYS A 416 -2.14 10.68 -2.40
N THR A 417 -0.93 11.14 -2.04
CA THR A 417 -0.42 12.43 -2.51
C THR A 417 -0.23 12.43 -4.03
N ASP A 418 0.26 11.33 -4.57
CA ASP A 418 0.41 11.12 -6.01
C ASP A 418 -0.95 11.15 -6.72
N SER A 419 -1.96 10.48 -6.17
CA SER A 419 -3.35 10.52 -6.67
C SER A 419 -3.94 11.93 -6.61
N LEU A 420 -3.68 12.69 -5.54
CA LEU A 420 -4.09 14.08 -5.43
C LEU A 420 -3.41 14.96 -6.49
N ALA A 421 -2.11 14.78 -6.72
CA ALA A 421 -1.37 15.54 -7.73
C ALA A 421 -1.98 15.34 -9.14
N VAL A 422 -2.45 14.13 -9.46
CA VAL A 422 -3.16 13.85 -10.73
C VAL A 422 -4.45 14.62 -10.84
N ALA A 423 -5.28 14.57 -9.80
CA ALA A 423 -6.56 15.25 -9.78
C ALA A 423 -6.36 16.77 -9.92
N LEU A 424 -5.37 17.32 -9.22
CA LEU A 424 -4.98 18.73 -9.33
C LEU A 424 -4.51 19.09 -10.74
N LEU A 425 -3.65 18.27 -11.35
CA LEU A 425 -3.13 18.52 -12.69
C LEU A 425 -4.22 18.45 -13.77
N ARG A 426 -5.15 17.50 -13.68
CA ARG A 426 -6.26 17.34 -14.64
C ARG A 426 -7.25 18.50 -14.60
N ASN A 427 -7.50 19.01 -13.40
CA ASN A 427 -8.49 20.06 -13.16
C ASN A 427 -7.84 21.43 -12.91
N PHE A 428 -6.52 21.56 -13.18
CA PHE A 428 -5.76 22.74 -12.79
C PHE A 428 -6.34 24.02 -13.39
N ASP A 429 -6.57 24.04 -14.70
CA ASP A 429 -7.03 25.25 -15.39
C ASP A 429 -8.48 25.60 -15.01
N SER A 430 -9.34 24.60 -14.73
CA SER A 430 -10.73 24.82 -14.31
C SER A 430 -10.87 25.27 -12.86
N ASP A 431 -9.99 24.78 -11.96
CA ASP A 431 -10.06 25.02 -10.52
C ASP A 431 -8.90 25.90 -10.00
N LYS A 432 -8.15 26.58 -10.88
CA LYS A 432 -6.91 27.32 -10.53
C LYS A 432 -7.12 28.28 -9.35
N THR A 433 -8.22 29.02 -9.33
CA THR A 433 -8.54 29.97 -8.24
C THR A 433 -8.76 29.26 -6.91
N GLN A 434 -9.51 28.15 -6.91
CA GLN A 434 -9.81 27.36 -5.72
C GLN A 434 -8.57 26.65 -5.19
N ILE A 435 -7.72 26.12 -6.08
CA ILE A 435 -6.42 25.55 -5.75
C ILE A 435 -5.53 26.64 -5.13
N SER A 436 -5.47 27.84 -5.72
CA SER A 436 -4.69 28.96 -5.20
C SER A 436 -5.18 29.39 -3.81
N GLN A 437 -6.49 29.45 -3.59
CA GLN A 437 -7.05 29.71 -2.27
C GLN A 437 -6.65 28.64 -1.26
N ALA A 438 -6.67 27.36 -1.63
CA ALA A 438 -6.24 26.27 -0.76
C ALA A 438 -4.74 26.39 -0.42
N VAL A 439 -3.87 26.68 -1.39
CA VAL A 439 -2.43 26.89 -1.16
C VAL A 439 -2.20 28.05 -0.20
N GLN A 440 -2.81 29.21 -0.45
CA GLN A 440 -2.60 30.42 0.36
C GLN A 440 -3.07 30.25 1.80
N ASN A 441 -4.17 29.53 2.02
CA ASN A 441 -4.78 29.38 3.35
C ASN A 441 -4.31 28.14 4.11
N ALA A 442 -3.61 27.21 3.45
CA ALA A 442 -3.06 26.03 4.10
C ALA A 442 -2.07 26.45 5.18
N ARG A 443 -2.15 25.80 6.34
CA ARG A 443 -1.30 26.07 7.48
C ARG A 443 0.16 25.97 7.05
N SER A 444 0.88 27.08 7.15
CA SER A 444 2.30 27.15 6.89
C SER A 444 3.07 27.41 8.18
N TYR A 445 4.36 27.12 8.13
CA TYR A 445 5.29 27.27 9.25
C TYR A 445 6.16 28.51 9.06
N HIS A 446 7.19 28.68 9.89
CA HIS A 446 8.18 29.75 9.73
C HIS A 446 8.81 29.78 8.31
N ARG A 447 8.69 28.69 7.55
CA ARG A 447 8.89 28.63 6.10
C ARG A 447 7.52 28.54 5.41
N GLU A 448 7.15 29.58 4.68
CA GLU A 448 5.84 29.65 4.00
C GLU A 448 5.66 28.61 2.89
N GLU A 449 6.76 28.04 2.38
CA GLU A 449 6.76 26.95 1.41
C GLU A 449 6.61 25.56 2.03
N PHE A 450 6.67 25.44 3.35
CA PHE A 450 6.35 24.21 4.07
C PHE A 450 4.94 24.34 4.63
N ARG A 451 4.04 23.49 4.15
CA ARG A 451 2.62 23.56 4.49
C ARG A 451 2.14 22.21 4.97
N ASP A 452 1.25 22.23 5.95
CA ASP A 452 0.59 21.03 6.44
C ASP A 452 -0.17 20.35 5.30
N LEU A 453 0.17 19.09 5.03
CA LEU A 453 -0.37 18.33 3.91
C LEU A 453 -1.84 17.94 4.12
N TYR A 454 -2.22 17.63 5.37
CA TYR A 454 -3.59 17.26 5.71
C TYR A 454 -4.51 18.47 5.58
N ASP A 455 -4.10 19.61 6.10
CA ASP A 455 -4.86 20.86 6.08
C ASP A 455 -4.99 21.39 4.65
N TYR A 456 -3.94 21.31 3.83
CA TYR A 456 -4.05 21.60 2.40
C TYR A 456 -5.10 20.71 1.72
N ALA A 457 -5.08 19.40 1.98
CA ALA A 457 -6.09 18.48 1.47
C ALA A 457 -7.50 18.84 1.98
N SER A 458 -7.64 19.21 3.26
CA SER A 458 -8.91 19.66 3.85
C SER A 458 -9.46 20.91 3.15
N LEU A 459 -8.61 21.90 2.91
CA LEU A 459 -9.00 23.11 2.19
C LEU A 459 -9.39 22.84 0.74
N LEU A 460 -8.71 21.91 0.06
CA LEU A 460 -9.12 21.48 -1.28
C LEU A 460 -10.54 20.89 -1.27
N THR A 461 -10.91 20.13 -0.23
CA THR A 461 -12.29 19.61 -0.13
C THR A 461 -13.34 20.72 -0.01
N SER A 462 -12.97 21.84 0.60
CA SER A 462 -13.84 23.01 0.83
C SER A 462 -13.88 23.96 -0.37
N TYR A 463 -12.73 24.37 -0.89
CA TYR A 463 -12.63 25.33 -2.00
C TYR A 463 -12.99 24.69 -3.34
N CYS A 464 -12.52 23.48 -3.62
CA CYS A 464 -12.80 22.77 -4.88
C CYS A 464 -14.14 21.98 -4.79
N SER A 465 -15.17 22.61 -4.20
CA SER A 465 -16.45 21.96 -3.88
C SER A 465 -17.17 21.30 -5.06
N SER A 466 -16.93 21.80 -6.28
CA SER A 466 -17.50 21.27 -7.53
C SER A 466 -16.68 20.14 -8.17
N SER A 467 -15.42 19.97 -7.77
CA SER A 467 -14.48 19.02 -8.37
C SER A 467 -14.50 17.68 -7.61
N VAL A 468 -15.31 16.73 -8.09
CA VAL A 468 -15.46 15.42 -7.43
C VAL A 468 -14.12 14.67 -7.32
N GLU A 469 -13.27 14.75 -8.35
CA GLU A 469 -11.98 14.07 -8.39
C GLU A 469 -11.00 14.62 -7.36
N ILE A 470 -10.84 15.96 -7.28
CA ILE A 470 -9.98 16.61 -6.27
C ILE A 470 -10.46 16.27 -4.86
N ARG A 471 -11.77 16.36 -4.61
CA ARG A 471 -12.33 16.09 -3.27
C ARG A 471 -12.10 14.66 -2.83
N ALA A 472 -12.36 13.69 -3.71
CA ALA A 472 -12.15 12.27 -3.38
C ALA A 472 -10.67 11.98 -3.08
N ALA A 473 -9.75 12.44 -3.93
CA ALA A 473 -8.32 12.25 -3.73
C ALA A 473 -7.81 12.93 -2.44
N ALA A 474 -8.31 14.13 -2.14
CA ALA A 474 -7.96 14.85 -0.93
C ALA A 474 -8.47 14.16 0.35
N GLN A 475 -9.68 13.60 0.33
CA GLN A 475 -10.24 12.82 1.45
C GLN A 475 -9.48 11.52 1.68
N ASP A 476 -9.07 10.83 0.61
CA ASP A 476 -8.27 9.61 0.73
C ASP A 476 -6.87 9.90 1.29
N LEU A 477 -6.27 11.03 0.89
CA LEU A 477 -5.02 11.50 1.47
C LEU A 477 -5.17 11.81 2.97
N GLN A 478 -6.21 12.53 3.39
CA GLN A 478 -6.48 12.78 4.81
C GLN A 478 -6.54 11.49 5.62
N LYS A 479 -7.30 10.48 5.17
CA LYS A 479 -7.40 9.17 5.84
C LYS A 479 -6.05 8.45 5.90
N SER A 480 -5.23 8.55 4.85
CA SER A 480 -3.89 7.94 4.86
C SER A 480 -2.97 8.58 5.89
N ILE A 481 -3.02 9.91 6.04
CA ILE A 481 -2.23 10.66 7.04
C ILE A 481 -2.71 10.33 8.46
N GLU A 482 -4.02 10.30 8.70
CA GLU A 482 -4.59 9.90 10.01
C GLU A 482 -4.13 8.51 10.46
N ARG A 483 -3.98 7.57 9.51
CA ARG A 483 -3.43 6.23 9.80
C ARG A 483 -1.92 6.24 10.06
N ALA A 484 -1.18 7.15 9.44
CA ALA A 484 0.27 7.25 9.60
C ALA A 484 0.66 7.98 10.90
N VAL A 485 -0.11 8.96 11.35
CA VAL A 485 0.22 9.79 12.52
C VAL A 485 -0.15 9.07 13.82
N LEU A 486 0.85 8.59 14.56
CA LEU A 486 0.69 7.83 15.81
C LEU A 486 0.37 8.72 17.01
N ALA A 487 0.94 9.92 17.02
CA ALA A 487 0.64 11.02 17.92
C ALA A 487 1.05 12.33 17.25
N ASN A 488 0.25 13.38 17.49
CA ASN A 488 0.53 14.74 17.08
C ASN A 488 0.29 15.64 18.28
N GLY A 489 1.19 16.60 18.50
CA GLY A 489 1.07 17.54 19.59
C GLY A 489 1.49 18.94 19.18
N THR A 490 0.72 19.91 19.66
CA THR A 490 0.94 21.35 19.46
C THR A 490 0.85 22.10 20.80
N THR A 491 1.65 23.14 20.98
CA THR A 491 1.76 23.89 22.25
C THR A 491 0.93 25.17 22.31
N GLN A 492 0.44 25.66 21.16
CA GLN A 492 -0.57 26.71 21.02
C GLN A 492 -1.79 26.12 20.30
N TYR A 493 -2.94 26.81 20.30
CA TYR A 493 -4.18 26.46 19.57
C TYR A 493 -4.03 26.42 18.04
N ASP A 494 -3.01 25.74 17.54
CA ASP A 494 -2.90 25.30 16.17
C ASP A 494 -3.55 23.92 16.07
N ASP A 495 -4.83 23.92 15.74
CA ASP A 495 -5.64 22.72 15.52
C ASP A 495 -5.55 22.20 14.07
N ARG A 496 -4.73 22.87 13.24
CA ARG A 496 -4.57 22.63 11.81
C ARG A 496 -3.27 21.92 11.45
N SER A 497 -2.25 21.96 12.30
CA SER A 497 -1.05 21.11 12.18
C SER A 497 -1.36 19.66 12.55
N ARG A 498 -1.04 18.72 11.65
CA ARG A 498 -1.44 17.32 11.66
C ARG A 498 -0.27 16.37 11.40
N GLY A 499 0.96 16.85 11.46
CA GLY A 499 2.16 16.06 11.69
C GLY A 499 3.03 15.78 10.47
N LEU A 500 2.57 16.12 9.26
CA LEU A 500 3.37 16.00 8.04
C LEU A 500 3.16 17.23 7.15
N SER A 501 4.20 18.03 7.05
CA SER A 501 4.29 19.08 6.06
C SER A 501 4.72 18.52 4.69
N ILE A 502 4.55 19.33 3.64
CA ILE A 502 5.03 19.07 2.29
C ILE A 502 5.64 20.35 1.72
N TRP A 503 6.55 20.22 0.76
CA TRP A 503 6.94 21.37 -0.05
C TRP A 503 5.81 21.80 -0.99
N LEU A 504 5.24 22.97 -0.68
CA LEU A 504 4.18 23.62 -1.43
C LEU A 504 4.43 25.14 -1.41
N PRO A 505 5.30 25.64 -2.30
CA PRO A 505 5.66 27.05 -2.34
C PRO A 505 4.48 27.92 -2.76
N PRO A 506 4.34 29.13 -2.18
CA PRO A 506 3.32 30.07 -2.63
C PRO A 506 3.63 30.57 -4.06
N GLU A 507 2.59 30.79 -4.87
CA GLU A 507 2.69 31.47 -6.16
C GLU A 507 2.85 32.99 -5.91
N SER A 508 4.01 33.41 -5.40
CA SER A 508 4.27 34.82 -5.10
C SER A 508 5.62 35.29 -5.64
N GLN A 509 5.63 36.50 -6.19
CA GLN A 509 6.86 37.16 -6.66
C GLN A 509 7.87 37.29 -5.51
N ALA A 510 7.39 37.55 -4.29
CA ALA A 510 8.22 37.62 -3.09
C ALA A 510 8.97 36.31 -2.80
N TYR A 511 8.34 35.15 -3.05
CA TYR A 511 9.01 33.85 -2.91
C TYR A 511 10.12 33.66 -3.95
N LEU A 512 9.88 34.04 -5.21
CA LEU A 512 10.90 33.97 -6.25
C LEU A 512 12.07 34.94 -5.99
N GLU A 513 11.78 36.13 -5.47
CA GLU A 513 12.78 37.11 -5.04
C GLU A 513 13.59 36.60 -3.83
N LEU A 514 12.94 35.93 -2.88
CA LEU A 514 13.61 35.28 -1.75
C LEU A 514 14.61 34.22 -2.22
N LEU A 515 14.23 33.37 -3.19
CA LEU A 515 15.15 32.41 -3.78
C LEU A 515 16.36 33.12 -4.40
N SER A 516 16.11 34.16 -5.21
CA SER A 516 17.16 34.96 -5.85
C SER A 516 18.09 35.63 -4.84
N TYR A 517 17.57 36.08 -3.69
CA TYR A 517 18.38 36.64 -2.60
C TYR A 517 19.40 35.63 -2.07
N TYR A 518 19.02 34.36 -1.97
CA TYR A 518 19.93 33.27 -1.60
C TYR A 518 20.79 32.77 -2.77
N GLY A 519 20.77 33.44 -3.92
CA GLY A 519 21.57 33.11 -5.09
C GLY A 519 21.12 31.84 -5.81
N VAL A 520 19.85 31.45 -5.65
CA VAL A 520 19.28 30.23 -6.24
C VAL A 520 17.98 30.57 -6.96
N ASP A 521 17.71 29.93 -8.10
CA ASP A 521 16.44 30.06 -8.79
C ASP A 521 15.51 28.88 -8.51
N PHE A 522 14.24 29.02 -8.87
CA PHE A 522 13.26 27.94 -8.71
C PHE A 522 13.67 26.67 -9.47
N ALA A 523 14.28 26.79 -10.64
CA ALA A 523 14.72 25.65 -11.45
C ALA A 523 15.78 24.81 -10.71
N SER A 524 16.74 25.46 -10.06
CA SER A 524 17.78 24.82 -9.25
C SER A 524 17.18 24.13 -8.02
N MET A 525 16.28 24.83 -7.30
CA MET A 525 15.54 24.25 -6.18
C MET A 525 14.73 23.01 -6.59
N PHE A 526 13.98 23.13 -7.68
CA PHE A 526 13.17 22.05 -8.22
C PHE A 526 14.03 20.87 -8.69
N ASN A 527 15.19 21.13 -9.28
CA ASN A 527 16.14 20.08 -9.65
C ASN A 527 16.61 19.29 -8.42
N TRP A 528 16.90 19.95 -7.30
CA TRP A 528 17.21 19.25 -6.05
C TRP A 528 16.02 18.47 -5.51
N TYR A 529 14.83 19.07 -5.49
CA TYR A 529 13.60 18.40 -5.08
C TYR A 529 13.33 17.12 -5.89
N SER A 530 13.47 17.22 -7.22
CA SER A 530 13.24 16.11 -8.15
C SER A 530 14.22 14.95 -7.98
N ASN A 531 15.28 15.10 -7.18
CA ASN A 531 16.20 14.02 -6.85
C ASN A 531 15.72 13.14 -5.69
N LEU A 532 14.77 13.60 -4.89
CA LEU A 532 14.16 12.83 -3.81
C LEU A 532 13.35 11.65 -4.36
N ARG A 533 13.34 10.52 -3.64
CA ARG A 533 12.48 9.37 -3.95
C ARG A 533 11.02 9.77 -4.02
N PHE A 534 10.55 10.60 -3.08
CA PHE A 534 9.17 11.05 -3.04
C PHE A 534 8.77 11.76 -4.34
N ALA A 535 9.60 12.67 -4.83
CA ALA A 535 9.35 13.42 -6.06
C ALA A 535 9.48 12.56 -7.32
N LYS A 536 10.36 11.54 -7.32
CA LYS A 536 10.53 10.59 -8.43
C LYS A 536 9.38 9.58 -8.54
N GLU A 537 8.84 9.17 -7.40
CA GLU A 537 7.81 8.12 -7.29
C GLU A 537 6.40 8.71 -7.12
N SER A 538 6.24 10.03 -7.28
CA SER A 538 4.94 10.71 -7.30
C SER A 538 4.89 11.81 -8.36
N ARG A 539 3.68 12.21 -8.73
CA ARG A 539 3.39 13.31 -9.65
C ARG A 539 3.31 14.65 -8.94
N TRP A 540 3.62 14.72 -7.64
CA TRP A 540 3.61 15.96 -6.89
C TRP A 540 4.58 16.99 -7.48
N GLY A 541 5.79 16.58 -7.86
CA GLY A 541 6.74 17.46 -8.55
C GLY A 541 6.18 18.04 -9.86
N HIS A 542 5.38 17.27 -10.61
CA HIS A 542 4.72 17.77 -11.81
C HIS A 542 3.66 18.84 -11.48
N PHE A 543 2.88 18.63 -10.42
CA PHE A 543 1.94 19.63 -9.91
C PHE A 543 2.66 20.91 -9.49
N ILE A 544 3.74 20.81 -8.70
CA ILE A 544 4.52 21.97 -8.25
C ILE A 544 5.09 22.76 -9.44
N LYS A 545 5.57 22.06 -10.47
CA LYS A 545 6.07 22.70 -11.70
C LYS A 545 4.96 23.43 -12.46
N LYS A 546 3.78 22.81 -12.63
CA LYS A 546 2.60 23.46 -13.25
C LYS A 546 2.09 24.62 -12.41
N TRP A 547 2.11 24.49 -11.09
CA TRP A 547 1.69 25.51 -10.13
C TRP A 547 2.56 26.77 -10.21
N ILE A 548 3.89 26.63 -10.20
CA ILE A 548 4.80 27.78 -10.14
C ILE A 548 5.16 28.36 -11.52
N LEU A 549 5.37 27.51 -12.53
CA LEU A 549 5.85 27.97 -13.83
C LEU A 549 4.73 28.10 -14.87
N ASP A 550 3.50 27.69 -14.55
CA ASP A 550 2.41 27.45 -15.51
C ASP A 550 2.83 26.56 -16.70
N GLU A 551 3.92 25.81 -16.53
CA GLU A 551 4.46 24.93 -17.55
C GLU A 551 3.64 23.64 -17.57
N SER A 552 2.94 23.41 -18.67
CA SER A 552 2.46 22.07 -19.01
C SER A 552 3.66 21.23 -19.44
N THR A 553 4.29 20.55 -18.46
CA THR A 553 4.99 19.32 -18.82
C THR A 553 3.91 18.37 -19.34
N PRO A 554 4.06 17.69 -20.49
CA PRO A 554 3.12 16.67 -20.88
C PRO A 554 2.94 15.78 -19.67
N ILE A 555 1.76 15.84 -19.06
CA ILE A 555 1.40 14.87 -18.07
C ILE A 555 1.34 13.62 -18.93
N ALA A 556 2.41 12.82 -18.90
CA ALA A 556 2.23 11.40 -19.10
C ALA A 556 1.27 11.04 -17.96
N THR A 557 -0.03 11.21 -18.20
CA THR A 557 -1.06 10.80 -17.28
C THR A 557 -0.73 9.34 -17.11
N ALA A 558 -0.27 8.96 -15.90
CA ALA A 558 0.22 7.62 -15.66
C ALA A 558 -0.81 6.69 -16.27
N PHE A 559 -0.36 5.88 -17.22
CA PHE A 559 -1.24 5.12 -18.06
C PHE A 559 -2.16 4.28 -17.17
N GLY A 560 -3.47 4.52 -17.24
CA GLY A 560 -4.38 4.05 -16.20
C GLY A 560 -5.86 4.24 -16.53
N VAL A 561 -6.70 3.62 -15.70
CA VAL A 561 -8.15 3.67 -15.83
C VAL A 561 -8.64 5.05 -15.39
N GLU A 562 -9.42 5.71 -16.24
CA GLU A 562 -10.04 7.01 -16.04
C GLU A 562 -11.48 6.86 -15.48
N SER A 563 -12.24 5.87 -15.96
CA SER A 563 -13.59 5.60 -15.45
C SER A 563 -14.00 4.14 -15.65
N THR A 564 -15.02 3.69 -14.90
CA THR A 564 -15.58 2.34 -14.99
C THR A 564 -17.11 2.36 -14.99
N ASP A 565 -17.71 1.39 -15.69
CA ASP A 565 -19.15 1.09 -15.64
C ASP A 565 -19.35 -0.44 -15.64
N PRO A 566 -19.87 -1.06 -14.56
CA PRO A 566 -20.29 -0.42 -13.31
C PRO A 566 -19.12 0.23 -12.56
N ALA A 567 -19.44 1.23 -11.73
CA ALA A 567 -18.47 1.83 -10.80
C ALA A 567 -18.06 0.83 -9.71
N ASP A 568 -16.91 1.05 -9.07
CA ASP A 568 -16.45 0.19 -7.98
C ASP A 568 -17.39 0.25 -6.78
N GLY A 569 -17.73 -0.94 -6.26
CA GLY A 569 -18.70 -1.14 -5.20
C GLY A 569 -20.16 -0.98 -5.62
N ALA A 570 -20.48 -0.82 -6.91
CA ALA A 570 -21.86 -0.64 -7.36
C ALA A 570 -22.77 -1.82 -6.97
N THR A 571 -24.00 -1.52 -6.54
CA THR A 571 -25.06 -2.50 -6.27
C THR A 571 -26.11 -2.46 -7.38
N ASP A 572 -27.02 -3.44 -7.37
CA ASP A 572 -28.15 -3.53 -8.31
C ASP A 572 -27.71 -3.54 -9.79
N VAL A 573 -26.55 -4.13 -10.06
CA VAL A 573 -26.01 -4.24 -11.42
C VAL A 573 -26.78 -5.33 -12.18
N PRO A 574 -27.31 -5.06 -13.40
CA PRO A 574 -27.98 -6.06 -14.21
C PRO A 574 -27.11 -7.31 -14.44
N VAL A 575 -27.70 -8.50 -14.37
CA VAL A 575 -26.94 -9.76 -14.51
C VAL A 575 -26.32 -9.97 -15.90
N ASP A 576 -26.75 -9.22 -16.91
CA ASP A 576 -26.21 -9.21 -18.28
C ASP A 576 -25.33 -7.97 -18.57
N LYS A 577 -24.95 -7.21 -17.54
CA LYS A 577 -24.14 -6.00 -17.69
C LYS A 577 -22.77 -6.31 -18.31
N THR A 578 -22.46 -5.60 -19.40
CA THR A 578 -21.08 -5.49 -19.89
C THR A 578 -20.30 -4.51 -19.02
N ILE A 579 -19.15 -4.96 -18.51
CA ILE A 579 -18.24 -4.13 -17.73
C ILE A 579 -17.36 -3.34 -18.70
N THR A 580 -17.22 -2.05 -18.47
CA THR A 580 -16.47 -1.12 -19.31
C THR A 580 -15.45 -0.37 -18.47
N LEU A 581 -14.20 -0.33 -18.92
CA LEU A 581 -13.13 0.49 -18.37
C LEU A 581 -12.69 1.47 -19.45
N THR A 582 -12.69 2.76 -19.13
CA THR A 582 -12.14 3.81 -20.01
C THR A 582 -10.76 4.17 -19.51
N TYR A 583 -9.76 4.14 -20.38
CA TYR A 583 -8.39 4.54 -20.10
C TYR A 583 -8.12 5.96 -20.59
N ASN A 584 -7.19 6.64 -19.93
CA ASN A 584 -6.73 7.97 -20.31
C ASN A 584 -6.00 8.04 -21.68
N THR A 585 -5.61 6.89 -22.23
CA THR A 585 -4.93 6.77 -23.53
C THR A 585 -5.41 5.52 -24.27
N PRO A 586 -5.29 5.48 -25.62
CA PRO A 586 -5.64 4.29 -26.39
C PRO A 586 -4.85 3.06 -25.92
N VAL A 587 -5.58 1.97 -25.66
CA VAL A 587 -5.05 0.75 -25.06
C VAL A 587 -4.88 -0.37 -26.06
N ARG A 588 -3.83 -1.17 -25.84
CA ARG A 588 -3.53 -2.41 -26.56
C ARG A 588 -3.36 -3.56 -25.57
N PRO A 589 -3.54 -4.83 -25.99
CA PRO A 589 -3.22 -5.98 -25.15
C PRO A 589 -1.79 -5.88 -24.61
N GLY A 590 -1.67 -5.93 -23.29
CA GLY A 590 -0.40 -6.05 -22.59
C GLY A 590 -0.01 -7.52 -22.40
N PRO A 591 1.19 -7.80 -21.86
CA PRO A 591 1.66 -9.16 -21.62
C PRO A 591 0.74 -9.97 -20.69
N ALA A 592 0.00 -9.32 -19.78
CA ALA A 592 -0.92 -9.99 -18.87
C ALA A 592 -2.39 -9.99 -19.35
N TYR A 593 -2.67 -9.60 -20.59
CA TYR A 593 -4.04 -9.53 -21.14
C TYR A 593 -4.81 -10.86 -21.04
N GLY A 594 -4.09 -11.98 -21.15
CA GLY A 594 -4.64 -13.33 -20.98
C GLY A 594 -5.09 -13.65 -19.55
N LYS A 595 -4.53 -12.97 -18.55
CA LYS A 595 -4.73 -13.26 -17.11
C LYS A 595 -5.90 -12.52 -16.48
N ILE A 596 -6.48 -11.55 -17.19
CA ILE A 596 -7.67 -10.80 -16.76
C ILE A 596 -8.81 -11.79 -16.45
N ALA A 597 -9.38 -11.68 -15.26
CA ALA A 597 -10.40 -12.59 -14.76
C ALA A 597 -11.52 -11.84 -14.04
N LEU A 598 -12.75 -12.30 -14.24
CA LEU A 598 -13.89 -11.97 -13.40
C LEU A 598 -14.12 -13.13 -12.43
N LEU A 599 -14.18 -12.85 -11.14
CA LEU A 599 -14.32 -13.85 -10.07
C LEU A 599 -15.68 -13.69 -9.39
N ASP A 600 -16.34 -14.80 -9.04
CA ASP A 600 -17.50 -14.79 -8.15
C ASP A 600 -17.09 -14.64 -6.68
N ALA A 601 -18.07 -14.50 -5.78
CA ALA A 601 -17.86 -14.36 -4.34
C ALA A 601 -17.07 -15.51 -3.68
N SER A 602 -16.95 -16.67 -4.34
CA SER A 602 -16.16 -17.83 -3.87
C SER A 602 -14.76 -17.90 -4.51
N GLY A 603 -14.38 -16.91 -5.32
CA GLY A 603 -13.12 -16.86 -6.04
C GLY A 603 -13.08 -17.69 -7.33
N ARG A 604 -14.21 -18.21 -7.83
CA ARG A 604 -14.25 -19.00 -9.06
C ARG A 604 -14.31 -18.08 -10.29
N LYS A 605 -13.59 -18.45 -11.34
CA LYS A 605 -13.55 -17.68 -12.60
C LYS A 605 -14.85 -17.79 -13.39
N VAL A 606 -15.38 -16.64 -13.79
CA VAL A 606 -16.47 -16.49 -14.76
C VAL A 606 -15.88 -16.39 -16.16
N SER A 607 -16.51 -17.06 -17.13
CA SER A 607 -16.11 -16.96 -18.53
C SER A 607 -16.48 -15.59 -19.10
N ILE A 608 -15.51 -14.89 -19.70
CA ILE A 608 -15.66 -13.52 -20.21
C ILE A 608 -15.17 -13.40 -21.66
N ARG A 609 -15.81 -12.51 -22.43
CA ARG A 609 -15.33 -11.96 -23.70
C ARG A 609 -14.68 -10.60 -23.44
N LYS A 610 -13.58 -10.33 -24.13
CA LYS A 610 -12.76 -9.13 -23.94
C LYS A 610 -12.64 -8.39 -25.26
N LYS A 611 -12.82 -7.06 -25.28
CA LYS A 611 -12.66 -6.24 -26.49
C LYS A 611 -12.03 -4.89 -26.14
N LEU A 612 -10.97 -4.53 -26.85
CA LEU A 612 -10.33 -3.22 -26.76
C LEU A 612 -10.67 -2.40 -28.01
N ALA A 613 -11.07 -1.14 -27.83
CA ALA A 613 -11.33 -0.19 -28.91
C ALA A 613 -10.98 1.23 -28.46
N GLY A 614 -9.89 1.78 -29.00
CA GLY A 614 -9.40 3.09 -28.58
C GLY A 614 -9.03 3.09 -27.09
N THR A 615 -9.62 3.98 -26.32
CA THR A 615 -9.47 4.09 -24.86
C THR A 615 -10.37 3.12 -24.10
N VAL A 616 -11.31 2.44 -24.76
CA VAL A 616 -12.36 1.65 -24.10
C VAL A 616 -12.00 0.17 -24.09
N PHE A 617 -12.02 -0.43 -22.90
CA PHE A 617 -11.89 -1.86 -22.68
C PHE A 617 -13.21 -2.44 -22.15
N THR A 618 -13.85 -3.31 -22.93
CA THR A 618 -15.09 -3.99 -22.51
C THR A 618 -14.85 -5.46 -22.16
N ILE A 619 -15.53 -5.89 -21.10
CA ILE A 619 -15.52 -7.24 -20.54
C ILE A 619 -16.98 -7.69 -20.41
N ASP A 620 -17.35 -8.66 -21.23
CA ASP A 620 -18.72 -9.16 -21.37
C ASP A 620 -18.81 -10.59 -20.85
N PRO A 621 -19.56 -10.86 -19.76
CA PRO A 621 -19.81 -12.23 -19.30
C PRO A 621 -20.42 -13.10 -20.41
N VAL A 622 -19.89 -14.32 -20.60
CA VAL A 622 -20.38 -15.22 -21.66
C VAL A 622 -21.81 -15.70 -21.38
N LYS A 623 -22.18 -15.80 -20.10
CA LYS A 623 -23.51 -16.10 -19.58
C LYS A 623 -23.90 -15.03 -18.57
N ASN A 624 -25.20 -14.84 -18.36
CA ASN A 624 -25.71 -14.00 -17.28
C ASN A 624 -25.08 -14.42 -15.96
N LEU A 625 -24.70 -13.41 -15.18
CA LEU A 625 -24.20 -13.55 -13.83
C LEU A 625 -25.33 -14.05 -12.90
N SER A 626 -24.95 -14.59 -11.75
CA SER A 626 -25.91 -14.96 -10.71
C SER A 626 -26.48 -13.71 -10.08
N TYR A 627 -27.77 -13.72 -9.71
CA TYR A 627 -28.41 -12.64 -8.97
C TYR A 627 -27.86 -12.49 -7.55
N GLY A 628 -27.90 -11.27 -7.00
CA GLY A 628 -27.51 -10.94 -5.63
C GLY A 628 -26.09 -11.35 -5.26
N THR A 629 -25.18 -11.44 -6.24
CA THR A 629 -23.84 -11.98 -6.07
C THR A 629 -22.80 -10.90 -6.32
N THR A 630 -21.83 -10.77 -5.41
CA THR A 630 -20.67 -9.89 -5.61
C THR A 630 -19.66 -10.55 -6.55
N TYR A 631 -19.22 -9.80 -7.55
CA TYR A 631 -18.17 -10.17 -8.49
C TYR A 631 -16.98 -9.23 -8.36
N THR A 632 -15.78 -9.77 -8.58
CA THR A 632 -14.53 -9.02 -8.58
C THR A 632 -13.83 -9.21 -9.92
N LEU A 633 -13.69 -8.12 -10.67
CA LEU A 633 -12.86 -8.05 -11.85
C LEU A 633 -11.42 -7.74 -11.41
N VAL A 634 -10.48 -8.56 -11.88
CA VAL A 634 -9.05 -8.42 -11.64
C VAL A 634 -8.33 -8.22 -12.96
N LEU A 635 -7.76 -7.03 -13.14
CA LEU A 635 -6.82 -6.69 -14.20
C LEU A 635 -5.43 -6.67 -13.56
N PRO A 636 -4.59 -7.69 -13.76
CA PRO A 636 -3.24 -7.67 -13.23
C PRO A 636 -2.41 -6.54 -13.85
N ALA A 637 -1.35 -6.12 -13.18
CA ALA A 637 -0.37 -5.21 -13.76
C ALA A 637 0.12 -5.74 -15.13
N GLY A 638 0.22 -4.84 -16.11
CA GLY A 638 0.52 -5.14 -17.50
C GLY A 638 -0.60 -5.85 -18.26
N ALA A 639 -1.84 -5.85 -17.77
CA ALA A 639 -3.00 -6.37 -18.49
C ALA A 639 -3.17 -5.67 -19.85
N VAL A 640 -3.00 -4.35 -19.88
CA VAL A 640 -3.02 -3.54 -21.09
C VAL A 640 -1.77 -2.65 -21.14
N LYS A 641 -1.53 -2.03 -22.29
CA LYS A 641 -0.47 -1.03 -22.51
C LYS A 641 -0.95 0.12 -23.37
N ASP A 642 -0.34 1.29 -23.24
CA ASP A 642 -0.64 2.44 -24.09
C ASP A 642 0.15 2.42 -25.42
N GLY A 643 0.03 3.51 -26.20
CA GLY A 643 0.77 3.72 -27.45
C GLY A 643 2.27 3.96 -27.26
N ALA A 644 2.71 4.36 -26.07
CA ALA A 644 4.12 4.59 -25.72
C ALA A 644 4.80 3.32 -25.16
N GLY A 645 4.02 2.29 -24.83
CA GLY A 645 4.50 1.02 -24.28
C GLY A 645 4.46 0.95 -22.76
N ASN A 646 3.89 1.94 -22.07
CA ASN A 646 3.68 1.91 -20.63
C ASN A 646 2.69 0.80 -20.28
N LEU A 647 2.97 0.05 -19.21
CA LEU A 647 2.11 -1.03 -18.73
C LEU A 647 1.14 -0.52 -17.68
N SER A 648 -0.08 -1.07 -17.65
CA SER A 648 -1.08 -0.66 -16.66
C SER A 648 -0.68 -1.17 -15.29
N GLU A 649 -0.97 -0.44 -14.22
CA GLU A 649 -0.92 -0.98 -12.86
C GLU A 649 -1.98 -2.07 -12.65
N GLU A 650 -1.89 -2.78 -11.53
CA GLU A 650 -2.97 -3.67 -11.10
C GLU A 650 -4.24 -2.85 -10.83
N PHE A 651 -5.36 -3.35 -11.30
CA PHE A 651 -6.66 -2.73 -11.14
C PHE A 651 -7.69 -3.78 -10.73
N VAL A 652 -8.39 -3.51 -9.63
CA VAL A 652 -9.44 -4.36 -9.10
C VAL A 652 -10.73 -3.56 -9.02
N LEU A 653 -11.81 -4.16 -9.49
CA LEU A 653 -13.15 -3.59 -9.49
C LEU A 653 -14.12 -4.61 -8.91
N SER A 654 -14.95 -4.21 -7.96
CA SER A 654 -16.01 -5.04 -7.38
C SER A 654 -17.39 -4.46 -7.67
N PHE A 655 -18.39 -5.32 -7.84
CA PHE A 655 -19.80 -4.91 -7.94
C PHE A 655 -20.73 -6.06 -7.55
N THR A 656 -21.97 -5.74 -7.18
CA THR A 656 -23.00 -6.71 -6.78
C THR A 656 -24.19 -6.65 -7.74
N THR A 657 -24.58 -7.81 -8.25
CA THR A 657 -25.72 -7.92 -9.17
C THR A 657 -27.05 -7.72 -8.47
N GLU A 658 -28.06 -7.28 -9.24
CA GLU A 658 -29.44 -7.14 -8.77
C GLU A 658 -29.97 -8.44 -8.13
N PRO A 659 -30.88 -8.36 -7.14
CA PRO A 659 -31.55 -9.53 -6.61
C PRO A 659 -32.48 -10.15 -7.67
N PRO A 660 -32.84 -11.44 -7.54
CA PRO A 660 -33.79 -12.05 -8.47
C PRO A 660 -35.15 -11.38 -8.32
N ASP A 661 -35.78 -11.05 -9.45
CA ASP A 661 -37.15 -10.59 -9.44
C ASP A 661 -38.09 -11.76 -9.13
N VAL A 662 -38.83 -11.64 -8.03
CA VAL A 662 -39.77 -12.64 -7.52
C VAL A 662 -41.22 -12.14 -7.54
N THR A 663 -41.46 -10.94 -8.07
CA THR A 663 -42.79 -10.33 -8.07
C THR A 663 -43.55 -10.79 -9.31
N PRO A 664 -44.72 -11.44 -9.19
CA PRO A 664 -45.51 -11.80 -10.36
C PRO A 664 -46.19 -10.60 -11.01
N PRO A 665 -46.45 -10.66 -12.33
CA PRO A 665 -47.24 -9.62 -13.00
C PRO A 665 -48.68 -9.62 -12.49
N ALA A 666 -49.10 -8.49 -11.92
CA ALA A 666 -50.43 -8.28 -11.36
C ALA A 666 -51.31 -7.46 -12.31
N VAL A 667 -52.62 -7.71 -12.33
CA VAL A 667 -53.55 -6.89 -13.13
C VAL A 667 -53.74 -5.53 -12.45
N VAL A 668 -53.47 -4.44 -13.16
CA VAL A 668 -53.60 -3.07 -12.64
C VAL A 668 -54.80 -2.33 -13.20
N GLU A 669 -55.25 -2.69 -14.41
CA GLU A 669 -56.34 -2.01 -15.09
C GLU A 669 -57.02 -2.96 -16.08
N THR A 670 -58.34 -2.84 -16.21
CA THR A 670 -59.12 -3.52 -17.26
C THR A 670 -60.04 -2.56 -18.00
N ASP A 671 -60.21 -2.82 -19.29
CA ASP A 671 -61.19 -2.15 -20.15
C ASP A 671 -62.05 -3.24 -20.83
N PRO A 672 -63.34 -3.37 -20.47
CA PRO A 672 -64.08 -2.52 -19.52
C PRO A 672 -63.62 -2.73 -18.06
N PRO A 673 -63.93 -1.78 -17.15
CA PRO A 673 -63.79 -2.02 -15.72
C PRO A 673 -64.73 -3.14 -15.25
N ALA A 674 -64.49 -3.69 -14.05
CA ALA A 674 -65.32 -4.77 -13.50
C ALA A 674 -66.80 -4.38 -13.41
N GLY A 675 -67.67 -5.23 -13.96
CA GLY A 675 -69.10 -4.99 -14.11
C GLY A 675 -69.49 -4.01 -15.22
N GLY A 676 -68.52 -3.47 -15.97
CA GLY A 676 -68.74 -2.49 -17.03
C GLY A 676 -69.46 -3.06 -18.25
N VAL A 677 -70.10 -2.16 -19.00
CA VAL A 677 -70.79 -2.48 -20.26
C VAL A 677 -69.82 -2.21 -21.42
N VAL A 678 -69.64 -3.19 -22.29
CA VAL A 678 -68.83 -3.03 -23.51
C VAL A 678 -69.61 -2.32 -24.62
N ASP A 679 -68.88 -1.66 -25.53
CA ASP A 679 -69.44 -0.82 -26.60
C ASP A 679 -69.98 -1.60 -27.83
N SER A 680 -69.67 -2.90 -27.92
CA SER A 680 -69.95 -3.71 -29.10
C SER A 680 -70.14 -5.19 -28.74
N LEU A 681 -70.81 -5.95 -29.60
CA LEU A 681 -70.97 -7.40 -29.43
C LEU A 681 -69.69 -8.19 -29.78
N LYS A 682 -68.63 -7.54 -30.26
CA LYS A 682 -67.29 -8.13 -30.48
C LYS A 682 -66.21 -7.25 -29.83
N PRO A 683 -66.29 -7.06 -28.51
CA PRO A 683 -65.45 -6.10 -27.83
C PRO A 683 -63.98 -6.55 -27.78
N VAL A 684 -63.10 -5.59 -27.57
CA VAL A 684 -61.69 -5.84 -27.25
C VAL A 684 -61.54 -5.68 -25.76
N LEU A 685 -61.48 -6.79 -25.03
CA LEU A 685 -61.20 -6.75 -23.61
C LEU A 685 -59.70 -6.52 -23.43
N LYS A 686 -59.32 -5.48 -22.71
CA LYS A 686 -57.93 -5.18 -22.40
C LYS A 686 -57.68 -5.43 -20.92
N VAL A 687 -56.58 -6.12 -20.63
CA VAL A 687 -56.08 -6.37 -19.28
C VAL A 687 -54.64 -5.87 -19.24
N ARG A 688 -54.39 -4.80 -18.49
CA ARG A 688 -53.06 -4.23 -18.28
C ARG A 688 -52.45 -4.82 -17.02
N PHE A 689 -51.17 -5.17 -17.09
CA PHE A 689 -50.40 -5.71 -15.98
C PHE A 689 -49.45 -4.65 -15.39
N SER A 690 -48.95 -4.90 -14.18
CA SER A 690 -47.98 -4.07 -13.45
C SER A 690 -46.63 -3.95 -14.17
N GLU A 691 -46.40 -4.80 -15.16
CA GLU A 691 -45.15 -4.91 -15.90
C GLU A 691 -45.38 -5.59 -17.26
N GLN A 692 -44.31 -5.66 -18.06
CA GLN A 692 -44.35 -6.35 -19.34
C GLN A 692 -44.58 -7.85 -19.17
N VAL A 693 -45.55 -8.39 -19.91
CA VAL A 693 -45.94 -9.80 -19.83
C VAL A 693 -45.62 -10.59 -21.10
N TYR A 694 -45.52 -11.90 -20.95
CA TYR A 694 -45.28 -12.91 -21.98
C TYR A 694 -46.26 -14.08 -21.79
N THR A 695 -46.36 -14.97 -22.77
CA THR A 695 -47.25 -16.14 -22.67
C THR A 695 -46.80 -17.07 -21.55
N GLY A 696 -47.70 -17.30 -20.58
CA GLY A 696 -47.50 -18.27 -19.50
C GLY A 696 -47.96 -19.67 -19.89
N ARG A 697 -47.72 -20.65 -19.01
CA ARG A 697 -48.07 -22.07 -19.24
C ARG A 697 -49.55 -22.31 -19.50
N ASN A 698 -50.43 -21.44 -19.01
CA ASN A 698 -51.88 -21.55 -19.16
C ASN A 698 -52.49 -20.53 -20.14
N TYR A 699 -51.68 -19.86 -20.97
CA TYR A 699 -52.15 -18.84 -21.92
C TYR A 699 -53.26 -19.35 -22.87
N SER A 700 -53.16 -20.61 -23.30
CA SER A 700 -54.16 -21.26 -24.15
C SER A 700 -55.53 -21.43 -23.46
N ARG A 701 -55.56 -21.45 -22.12
CA ARG A 701 -56.75 -21.65 -21.29
C ARG A 701 -57.52 -20.37 -20.98
N ILE A 702 -56.99 -19.19 -21.32
CA ILE A 702 -57.74 -17.93 -21.26
C ILE A 702 -59.03 -18.07 -22.09
N ALA A 703 -60.17 -17.74 -21.50
CA ALA A 703 -61.48 -17.92 -22.11
C ALA A 703 -62.51 -16.90 -21.58
N ILE A 704 -63.57 -16.69 -22.35
CA ILE A 704 -64.78 -16.01 -21.89
C ILE A 704 -65.84 -17.07 -21.61
N TYR A 705 -66.64 -16.91 -20.56
CA TYR A 705 -67.79 -17.76 -20.22
C TYR A 705 -69.07 -16.93 -20.20
N ASP A 706 -70.18 -17.47 -20.70
CA ASP A 706 -71.50 -16.89 -20.48
C ASP A 706 -72.06 -17.26 -19.08
N GLU A 707 -73.18 -16.66 -18.68
CA GLU A 707 -73.83 -16.92 -17.37
C GLU A 707 -74.16 -18.40 -17.11
N SER A 708 -74.31 -19.22 -18.16
CA SER A 708 -74.55 -20.66 -18.03
C SER A 708 -73.28 -21.48 -17.85
N GLY A 709 -72.11 -20.82 -17.80
CA GLY A 709 -70.80 -21.46 -17.72
C GLY A 709 -70.29 -22.01 -19.05
N ARG A 710 -70.95 -21.68 -20.19
CA ARG A 710 -70.52 -22.16 -21.50
C ARG A 710 -69.39 -21.30 -22.04
N ARG A 711 -68.33 -21.96 -22.52
CA ARG A 711 -67.11 -21.34 -23.05
C ARG A 711 -67.36 -20.67 -24.41
N VAL A 712 -66.93 -19.41 -24.53
CA VAL A 712 -66.85 -18.64 -25.76
C VAL A 712 -65.40 -18.67 -26.28
N ALA A 713 -65.24 -19.00 -27.55
CA ALA A 713 -63.92 -19.00 -28.21
C ALA A 713 -63.38 -17.57 -28.31
N VAL A 714 -62.07 -17.40 -28.07
CA VAL A 714 -61.40 -16.09 -28.06
C VAL A 714 -60.10 -16.11 -28.85
N SER A 715 -59.77 -14.99 -29.49
CA SER A 715 -58.42 -14.65 -29.97
C SER A 715 -57.73 -13.73 -28.97
N LYS A 716 -56.41 -13.84 -28.83
CA LYS A 716 -55.62 -13.14 -27.80
C LYS A 716 -54.36 -12.52 -28.41
N ARG A 717 -53.92 -11.39 -27.89
CA ARG A 717 -52.65 -10.74 -28.28
C ARG A 717 -52.01 -10.09 -27.06
N ILE A 718 -50.70 -10.26 -26.90
CA ILE A 718 -49.90 -9.52 -25.91
C ILE A 718 -49.10 -8.43 -26.64
N SER A 719 -49.00 -7.25 -26.02
CA SER A 719 -48.17 -6.13 -26.47
C SER A 719 -47.64 -5.36 -25.26
N GLY A 720 -46.38 -5.57 -24.87
CA GLY A 720 -45.83 -4.98 -23.67
C GLY A 720 -46.52 -5.52 -22.41
N ASP A 721 -47.10 -4.63 -21.62
CA ASP A 721 -47.88 -4.91 -20.40
C ASP A 721 -49.37 -5.17 -20.67
N LEU A 722 -49.80 -5.17 -21.93
CA LEU A 722 -51.22 -5.27 -22.32
C LEU A 722 -51.57 -6.62 -22.94
N LEU A 723 -52.58 -7.28 -22.38
CA LEU A 723 -53.28 -8.42 -22.98
C LEU A 723 -54.61 -7.98 -23.57
N GLU A 724 -54.78 -8.17 -24.88
CA GLU A 724 -56.07 -8.03 -25.56
C GLU A 724 -56.73 -9.39 -25.77
N VAL A 725 -58.01 -9.51 -25.42
CA VAL A 725 -58.84 -10.70 -25.63
C VAL A 725 -60.10 -10.31 -26.40
N ARG A 726 -60.35 -10.99 -27.53
CA ARG A 726 -61.52 -10.74 -28.39
C ARG A 726 -62.32 -12.03 -28.56
N PRO A 727 -63.65 -12.02 -28.42
CA PRO A 727 -64.47 -13.17 -28.76
C PRO A 727 -64.46 -13.39 -30.28
N VAL A 728 -64.38 -14.66 -30.71
CA VAL A 728 -64.37 -15.03 -32.13
C VAL A 728 -65.76 -14.78 -32.77
N GLY A 729 -66.83 -15.07 -32.02
CA GLY A 729 -68.22 -14.81 -32.39
C GLY A 729 -68.79 -13.57 -31.69
N ALA A 730 -69.92 -13.06 -32.19
CA ALA A 730 -70.65 -12.00 -31.50
C ALA A 730 -71.25 -12.52 -30.18
N LEU A 731 -71.12 -11.73 -29.13
CA LEU A 731 -71.78 -11.93 -27.85
C LEU A 731 -73.29 -11.68 -27.99
N LYS A 732 -74.09 -12.22 -27.06
CA LYS A 732 -75.54 -12.00 -27.02
C LYS A 732 -75.82 -10.65 -26.33
N PRO A 733 -76.68 -9.78 -26.89
CA PRO A 733 -77.00 -8.48 -26.29
C PRO A 733 -77.54 -8.60 -24.86
N GLY A 734 -77.13 -7.67 -23.99
CA GLY A 734 -77.62 -7.54 -22.61
C GLY A 734 -77.23 -8.65 -21.63
N MET A 735 -76.41 -9.62 -22.04
CA MET A 735 -75.98 -10.75 -21.20
C MET A 735 -74.67 -10.44 -20.48
N ALA A 736 -74.50 -10.95 -19.25
CA ALA A 736 -73.22 -10.90 -18.55
C ALA A 736 -72.27 -12.01 -19.05
N TYR A 737 -70.99 -11.69 -19.03
CA TYR A 737 -69.90 -12.57 -19.43
C TYR A 737 -68.76 -12.47 -18.42
N ARG A 738 -68.00 -13.55 -18.31
CA ARG A 738 -66.83 -13.65 -17.44
C ARG A 738 -65.59 -13.98 -18.24
N LEU A 739 -64.66 -13.04 -18.36
CA LEU A 739 -63.30 -13.30 -18.82
C LEU A 739 -62.53 -13.97 -17.69
N TYR A 740 -61.93 -15.12 -17.99
CA TYR A 740 -61.18 -15.95 -17.05
C TYR A 740 -59.73 -16.09 -17.51
N LEU A 741 -58.81 -15.62 -16.66
CA LEU A 741 -57.36 -15.79 -16.79
C LEU A 741 -56.91 -16.74 -15.68
N PRO A 742 -56.63 -18.02 -15.98
CA PRO A 742 -56.13 -18.94 -14.95
C PRO A 742 -54.74 -18.53 -14.44
N ALA A 743 -54.40 -18.92 -13.22
CA ALA A 743 -53.05 -18.71 -12.70
C ALA A 743 -51.97 -19.24 -13.67
N GLY A 744 -50.95 -18.42 -13.94
CA GLY A 744 -49.91 -18.67 -14.93
C GLY A 744 -50.37 -18.55 -16.39
N ALA A 745 -51.47 -17.83 -16.65
CA ALA A 745 -51.89 -17.46 -18.00
C ALA A 745 -50.85 -16.57 -18.68
N VAL A 746 -50.27 -15.62 -17.93
CA VAL A 746 -49.12 -14.82 -18.38
C VAL A 746 -47.96 -14.94 -17.39
N LYS A 747 -46.79 -14.50 -17.81
CA LYS A 747 -45.58 -14.44 -16.99
C LYS A 747 -44.78 -13.18 -17.29
N ASP A 748 -43.96 -12.72 -16.38
CA ASP A 748 -43.01 -11.63 -16.63
C ASP A 748 -41.75 -12.13 -17.38
N LYS A 749 -40.73 -11.26 -17.47
CA LYS A 749 -39.42 -11.59 -18.05
C LYS A 749 -38.61 -12.56 -17.17
N ALA A 750 -38.75 -12.48 -15.84
CA ALA A 750 -38.08 -13.34 -14.86
C ALA A 750 -38.69 -14.77 -14.79
N GLY A 751 -39.87 -14.96 -15.36
CA GLY A 751 -40.63 -16.20 -15.36
C GLY A 751 -41.65 -16.33 -14.23
N ASN A 752 -41.88 -15.30 -13.40
CA ASN A 752 -42.92 -15.35 -12.38
C ASN A 752 -44.29 -15.40 -13.05
N LEU A 753 -45.15 -16.29 -12.55
CA LEU A 753 -46.44 -16.61 -13.15
C LEU A 753 -47.53 -15.74 -12.54
N SER A 754 -48.36 -15.12 -13.39
CA SER A 754 -49.50 -14.32 -12.93
C SER A 754 -50.42 -15.12 -12.00
N GLU A 755 -51.07 -14.44 -11.06
CA GLU A 755 -52.17 -15.05 -10.32
C GLU A 755 -53.39 -15.29 -11.22
N GLU A 756 -54.38 -15.99 -10.66
CA GLU A 756 -55.70 -16.14 -11.29
C GLU A 756 -56.44 -14.79 -11.27
N PHE A 757 -57.11 -14.47 -12.37
CA PHE A 757 -57.87 -13.24 -12.50
C PHE A 757 -59.19 -13.48 -13.24
N GLU A 758 -60.24 -12.83 -12.77
CA GLU A 758 -61.56 -12.86 -13.39
C GLU A 758 -62.11 -11.45 -13.58
N LEU A 759 -62.72 -11.21 -14.74
CA LEU A 759 -63.40 -9.96 -15.06
C LEU A 759 -64.82 -10.28 -15.53
N VAL A 760 -65.80 -9.75 -14.81
CA VAL A 760 -67.21 -9.78 -15.24
C VAL A 760 -67.52 -8.51 -16.02
N PHE A 761 -68.21 -8.63 -17.14
CA PHE A 761 -68.65 -7.50 -17.97
C PHE A 761 -69.99 -7.82 -18.65
N VAL A 762 -70.69 -6.80 -19.16
CA VAL A 762 -72.00 -6.95 -19.80
C VAL A 762 -71.90 -6.56 -21.28
N ALA A 763 -72.48 -7.36 -22.17
CA ALA A 763 -72.63 -7.02 -23.58
C ALA A 763 -73.60 -5.81 -23.73
N PRO A 764 -73.46 -4.96 -24.77
CA PRO A 764 -74.39 -3.85 -24.97
C PRO A 764 -75.84 -4.38 -25.08
N GLY A 765 -76.79 -3.59 -24.61
CA GLY A 765 -78.21 -3.87 -24.80
C GLY A 765 -78.62 -3.92 -26.28
N PRO A 766 -79.82 -4.43 -26.58
CA PRO A 766 -80.34 -4.51 -27.95
C PRO A 766 -80.47 -3.16 -28.65
#